data_AF-A0A973NWA2-F1
#
_entry.id   AF-A0A973NWA2-F1
#
_cell.length_a   1.000
_cell.length_b   1.000
_cell.length_c   1.000
_cell.angle_alpha   90.00
_cell.angle_beta   90.00
_cell.angle_gamma   90.00
#
_symmetry.space_group_name_H-M   'P 1'
#
loop_
_entity.id
_entity.type
_entity.pdbx_description
1 polymer ?
#
loop_
_entity_poly.entity_id
_entity_poly.type
_entity_poly.pdbx_seq_one_letter_code
_entity_poly.pdbx_strand_id
1 'polypeptide(L)'
;METTAAVRGHGITKCFGDVVALDRVDLHVAPGQIHGLVGPNGAGKTTLLGLLLGLAVADEGRLEILGSPMGRALAAPEGIAGFVDGPGLYPTLTAKQNLTALAGLRRGGVRAAGVDEALEQVGLTEVADDKVRGFSLGMRQRLGLAAALLTKPRLLVLDEPSNGLDPAGKRHVHGVLSRLAADGATVVLSSHRMDDLEALCSEVTILSTGRVVFSGPLAKLSAENRELDYRVRTSDPETARRVAREVAGLSVVEAFETPVRQDPEVVVVRAPVPALDELVVRLVGAGIAVRELAPVVSPLEAAFLALTEQQPDESDEATRPAESAESAESAESAEAREQDSRRPATLDQSPLAGARPAAPPSPVPVGRAYRFELVKLFSPWRVRLLILACLLGPGLAVAAIKQQATLPSDTLFGRWMHASGWSGPLVVLGFAGTWALPLLTSLVAGDVFAAEDRLGTWRHLLVAVRSPRRIFAAKALAAATVILLLVAGLAASGLAGGLLAVGDKPLIGLDGHPLSGGDAAGKVLLAWVCALAPTLALAAIGLLGSVALGRSPMGLLVPVVAALAMQLAQMLPLPVAVRLALPGYAFISWNGLFTAPQQLSPLLIGVAVSLVWAVVATALAYLVFLRRDFTNLTVDSAGRRTLTFGVAPLAGLFAATVGVLAVAGAGTGSGITQEKLQKSLAADFAHLYRLQEAELHRPPITEAQLAAGAACTKGDGLAAPEGPGNDWRCVVTWHVPGVAITGQAVYQLDVTANGRYLADGDGPKEVNGYFLLKTPDGDAPNPLWQ
;
A
#
# COMPACT_ATOMS: atom_id res chain seq x y z
N MET A 1 -18.11 31.83 -35.08
CA MET A 1 -17.99 31.19 -33.76
C MET A 1 -16.77 30.30 -33.82
N GLU A 2 -15.64 30.71 -33.21
CA GLU A 2 -14.50 29.81 -33.03
C GLU A 2 -14.91 28.74 -32.03
N THR A 3 -15.06 27.50 -32.50
CA THR A 3 -15.40 26.35 -31.65
C THR A 3 -14.24 26.13 -30.68
N THR A 4 -14.47 26.32 -29.39
CA THR A 4 -13.44 26.10 -28.36
C THR A 4 -12.96 24.64 -28.42
N ALA A 5 -11.67 24.43 -28.66
CA ALA A 5 -11.07 23.10 -28.72
C ALA A 5 -11.28 22.32 -27.42
N ALA A 6 -11.44 21.00 -27.51
CA ALA A 6 -11.54 20.15 -26.33
C ALA A 6 -10.18 20.00 -25.62
N VAL A 7 -9.10 19.98 -26.40
CA VAL A 7 -7.71 19.99 -25.92
C VAL A 7 -6.89 20.94 -26.77
N ARG A 8 -6.09 21.79 -26.13
CA ARG A 8 -5.12 22.68 -26.78
C ARG A 8 -3.80 22.63 -26.01
N GLY A 9 -2.77 22.10 -26.66
CA GLY A 9 -1.40 21.99 -26.17
C GLY A 9 -0.45 22.81 -27.01
N HIS A 10 0.41 23.60 -26.37
CA HIS A 10 1.44 24.40 -27.03
C HIS A 10 2.81 24.18 -26.39
N GLY A 11 3.77 23.70 -27.20
CA GLY A 11 5.16 23.49 -26.80
C GLY A 11 5.31 22.61 -25.56
N ILE A 12 4.52 21.54 -25.45
CA ILE A 12 4.51 20.67 -24.27
C ILE A 12 5.82 19.87 -24.19
N THR A 13 6.56 20.07 -23.10
CA THR A 13 7.77 19.30 -22.80
C THR A 13 7.58 18.52 -21.51
N LYS A 14 7.99 17.25 -21.51
CA LYS A 14 7.96 16.38 -20.32
C LYS A 14 9.24 15.57 -20.20
N CYS A 15 9.91 15.69 -19.06
CA CYS A 15 11.13 14.98 -18.73
C CYS A 15 10.93 14.05 -17.53
N PHE A 16 11.56 12.88 -17.57
CA PHE A 16 11.63 11.91 -16.48
C PHE A 16 13.10 11.63 -16.16
N GLY A 17 13.64 12.33 -15.16
CA GLY A 17 15.09 12.33 -14.92
C GLY A 17 15.80 12.93 -16.14
N ASP A 18 16.75 12.18 -16.70
CA ASP A 18 17.54 12.60 -17.87
C ASP A 18 16.83 12.30 -19.21
N VAL A 19 15.67 11.61 -19.18
CA VAL A 19 14.93 11.21 -20.40
C VAL A 19 13.87 12.26 -20.75
N VAL A 20 13.96 12.85 -21.94
CA VAL A 20 12.92 13.72 -22.50
C VAL A 20 11.87 12.84 -23.20
N ALA A 21 10.69 12.69 -22.58
CA ALA A 21 9.62 11.85 -23.10
C ALA A 21 8.68 12.58 -24.07
N LEU A 22 8.57 13.90 -23.95
CA LEU A 22 7.89 14.78 -24.90
C LEU A 22 8.74 16.03 -25.08
N ASP A 23 8.95 16.45 -26.32
CA ASP A 23 9.75 17.62 -26.68
C ASP A 23 8.93 18.58 -27.55
N ARG A 24 8.52 19.70 -26.94
CA ARG A 24 7.76 20.79 -27.59
C ARG A 24 6.58 20.32 -28.44
N VAL A 25 5.76 19.43 -27.89
CA VAL A 25 4.59 18.87 -28.55
C VAL A 25 3.46 19.89 -28.62
N ASP A 26 2.98 20.19 -29.84
CA ASP A 26 1.75 20.93 -30.11
C ASP A 26 0.61 19.95 -30.38
N LEU A 27 -0.56 20.17 -29.76
CA LEU A 27 -1.72 19.29 -29.91
C LEU A 27 -3.01 20.11 -29.98
N HIS A 28 -3.86 19.81 -30.96
CA HIS A 28 -5.17 20.41 -31.08
C HIS A 28 -6.21 19.31 -31.31
N VAL A 29 -7.21 19.22 -30.42
CA VAL A 29 -8.30 18.23 -30.54
C VAL A 29 -9.64 18.95 -30.57
N ALA A 30 -10.38 18.76 -31.66
CA ALA A 30 -11.72 19.30 -31.82
C ALA A 30 -12.73 18.62 -30.89
N PRO A 31 -13.75 19.33 -30.39
CA PRO A 31 -14.79 18.73 -29.57
C PRO A 31 -15.70 17.78 -30.36
N GLY A 32 -16.19 16.72 -29.71
CA GLY A 32 -17.21 15.83 -30.28
C GLY A 32 -16.70 14.86 -31.35
N GLN A 33 -15.39 14.64 -31.40
CA GLN A 33 -14.75 13.74 -32.36
C GLN A 33 -13.87 12.70 -31.65
N ILE A 34 -13.51 11.65 -32.40
CA ILE A 34 -12.53 10.65 -31.95
C ILE A 34 -11.18 10.98 -32.58
N HIS A 35 -10.17 11.17 -31.73
CA HIS A 35 -8.81 11.52 -32.09
C HIS A 35 -7.85 10.38 -31.76
N GLY A 36 -7.10 9.91 -32.75
CA GLY A 36 -6.15 8.82 -32.61
C GLY A 36 -4.72 9.31 -32.32
N LEU A 37 -4.02 8.65 -31.39
CA LEU A 37 -2.58 8.81 -31.19
C LEU A 37 -1.84 7.57 -31.71
N VAL A 38 -0.89 7.80 -32.61
CA VAL A 38 -0.12 6.76 -33.31
C VAL A 38 1.36 7.01 -33.12
N GLY A 39 2.18 5.97 -33.13
CA GLY A 39 3.62 6.08 -32.88
C GLY A 39 4.22 4.73 -32.52
N PRO A 40 5.53 4.52 -32.70
CA PRO A 40 6.20 3.32 -32.19
C PRO A 40 6.18 3.26 -30.66
N ASN A 41 6.57 2.11 -30.10
CA ASN A 41 6.76 1.98 -28.66
C ASN A 41 7.85 2.95 -28.20
N GLY A 42 7.61 3.65 -27.09
CA GLY A 42 8.53 4.69 -26.60
C GLY A 42 8.36 6.08 -27.24
N ALA A 43 7.47 6.27 -28.23
CA ALA A 43 7.27 7.58 -28.87
C ALA A 43 6.64 8.67 -27.99
N GLY A 44 6.26 8.37 -26.75
CA GLY A 44 5.64 9.33 -25.81
C GLY A 44 4.10 9.33 -25.78
N LYS A 45 3.41 8.43 -26.50
CA LYS A 45 1.92 8.33 -26.52
C LYS A 45 1.31 8.26 -25.11
N THR A 46 1.73 7.29 -24.31
CA THR A 46 1.28 7.07 -22.93
C THR A 46 1.56 8.29 -22.05
N THR A 47 2.70 8.96 -22.26
CA THR A 47 3.05 10.21 -21.56
C THR A 47 2.08 11.32 -21.89
N LEU A 48 1.77 11.52 -23.18
CA LEU A 48 0.82 12.54 -23.64
C LEU A 48 -0.59 12.27 -23.11
N LEU A 49 -1.10 11.03 -23.22
CA LEU A 49 -2.39 10.65 -22.64
C LEU A 49 -2.40 10.87 -21.11
N GLY A 50 -1.27 10.61 -20.44
CA GLY A 50 -1.08 10.90 -19.02
C GLY A 50 -1.24 12.38 -18.69
N LEU A 51 -0.70 13.28 -19.51
CA LEU A 51 -0.91 14.72 -19.36
C LEU A 51 -2.38 15.11 -19.57
N LEU A 52 -3.06 14.52 -20.56
CA LEU A 52 -4.48 14.79 -20.86
C LEU A 52 -5.42 14.35 -19.73
N LEU A 53 -5.10 13.26 -19.04
CA LEU A 53 -5.82 12.81 -17.85
C LEU A 53 -5.44 13.58 -16.57
N GLY A 54 -4.49 14.52 -16.65
CA GLY A 54 -3.92 15.20 -15.48
C GLY A 54 -3.13 14.28 -14.54
N LEU A 55 -2.63 13.14 -15.05
CA LEU A 55 -1.78 12.19 -14.34
C LEU A 55 -0.34 12.65 -14.24
N ALA A 56 0.07 13.54 -15.14
CA ALA A 56 1.35 14.24 -15.10
C ALA A 56 1.13 15.72 -15.42
N VAL A 57 2.12 16.54 -15.04
CA VAL A 57 2.17 17.96 -15.39
C VAL A 57 3.35 18.14 -16.34
N ALA A 58 3.13 18.92 -17.39
CA ALA A 58 4.20 19.30 -18.30
C ALA A 58 5.25 20.12 -17.54
N ASP A 59 6.52 19.87 -17.83
CA ASP A 59 7.63 20.62 -17.22
C ASP A 59 7.75 22.00 -17.87
N GLU A 60 7.46 22.08 -19.17
CA GLU A 60 7.35 23.33 -19.95
C GLU A 60 6.13 23.30 -20.90
N GLY A 61 5.76 24.46 -21.42
CA GLY A 61 4.62 24.62 -22.32
C GLY A 61 3.30 24.95 -21.63
N ARG A 62 2.21 24.97 -22.40
CA ARG A 62 0.85 25.21 -21.91
C ARG A 62 -0.10 24.14 -22.41
N LEU A 63 -0.89 23.57 -21.52
CA LEU A 63 -1.94 22.60 -21.82
C LEU A 63 -3.27 23.12 -21.28
N GLU A 64 -4.28 23.18 -22.13
CA GLU A 64 -5.65 23.58 -21.81
C GLU A 64 -6.60 22.46 -22.20
N ILE A 65 -7.49 22.08 -21.27
CA ILE A 65 -8.44 20.99 -21.47
C ILE A 65 -9.83 21.48 -21.07
N LEU A 66 -10.81 21.33 -21.98
CA LEU A 66 -12.19 21.78 -21.80
C LEU A 66 -12.30 23.26 -21.36
N GLY A 67 -11.41 24.11 -21.87
CA GLY A 67 -11.35 25.55 -21.53
C GLY A 67 -10.64 25.87 -20.21
N SER A 68 -9.98 24.89 -19.58
CA SER A 68 -9.29 25.06 -18.29
C SER A 68 -7.79 24.79 -18.42
N PRO A 69 -6.91 25.70 -17.95
CA PRO A 69 -5.48 25.46 -17.96
C PRO A 69 -5.09 24.34 -17.00
N MET A 70 -4.29 23.41 -17.49
CA MET A 70 -3.69 22.33 -16.71
C MET A 70 -2.41 22.85 -16.05
N GLY A 71 -2.28 22.68 -14.74
CA GLY A 71 -1.10 23.10 -13.99
C GLY A 71 -0.81 22.17 -12.81
N ARG A 72 0.11 22.56 -11.93
CA ARG A 72 0.50 21.79 -10.74
C ARG A 72 -0.61 21.65 -9.66
N ALA A 73 -1.77 22.26 -9.87
CA ALA A 73 -2.90 22.16 -8.96
C ALA A 73 -3.60 20.79 -9.10
N LEU A 74 -3.88 20.15 -7.96
CA LEU A 74 -4.26 18.74 -7.77
C LEU A 74 -5.60 18.26 -8.39
N ALA A 75 -6.21 19.00 -9.31
CA ALA A 75 -7.52 18.63 -9.85
C ALA A 75 -7.57 18.78 -11.37
N ALA A 76 -7.61 17.63 -12.07
CA ALA A 76 -8.05 17.60 -13.45
C ALA A 76 -9.48 18.19 -13.55
N PRO A 77 -9.80 18.95 -14.62
CA PRO A 77 -11.12 19.51 -14.86
C PRO A 77 -12.25 18.48 -14.76
N GLU A 78 -13.43 18.93 -14.34
CA GLU A 78 -14.63 18.08 -14.36
C GLU A 78 -14.99 17.66 -15.80
N GLY A 79 -15.35 16.39 -15.97
CA GLY A 79 -15.75 15.84 -17.27
C GLY A 79 -14.64 15.10 -18.01
N ILE A 80 -13.46 14.91 -17.42
CA ILE A 80 -12.41 14.04 -17.98
C ILE A 80 -12.50 12.65 -17.32
N ALA A 81 -12.49 11.59 -18.11
CA ALA A 81 -12.39 10.22 -17.62
C ALA A 81 -11.57 9.36 -18.58
N GLY A 82 -11.11 8.21 -18.11
CA GLY A 82 -10.30 7.32 -18.94
C GLY A 82 -9.29 6.50 -18.14
N PHE A 83 -8.45 5.79 -18.86
CA PHE A 83 -7.35 5.01 -18.28
C PHE A 83 -6.15 4.99 -19.24
N VAL A 84 -4.96 4.90 -18.66
CA VAL A 84 -3.66 4.82 -19.35
C VAL A 84 -2.86 3.70 -18.71
N ASP A 85 -2.22 2.85 -19.50
CA ASP A 85 -1.57 1.61 -19.04
C ASP A 85 -2.56 0.63 -18.35
N GLY A 86 -3.76 0.52 -18.93
CA GLY A 86 -4.84 -0.34 -18.45
C GLY A 86 -5.67 0.24 -17.28
N PRO A 87 -6.81 -0.39 -16.97
CA PRO A 87 -7.74 0.11 -15.96
C PRO A 87 -7.33 -0.29 -14.54
N GLY A 88 -7.33 0.69 -13.63
CA GLY A 88 -7.00 0.49 -12.21
C GLY A 88 -8.17 -0.12 -11.45
N LEU A 89 -8.30 -1.44 -11.57
CA LEU A 89 -9.37 -2.23 -10.95
C LEU A 89 -8.86 -2.98 -9.71
N TYR A 90 -9.74 -3.22 -8.74
CA TYR A 90 -9.45 -4.03 -7.57
C TYR A 90 -9.76 -5.51 -7.86
N PRO A 91 -8.76 -6.41 -7.98
CA PRO A 91 -8.98 -7.79 -8.42
C PRO A 91 -9.82 -8.63 -7.44
N THR A 92 -9.81 -8.26 -6.16
CA THR A 92 -10.56 -8.98 -5.11
C THR A 92 -12.04 -8.62 -5.08
N LEU A 93 -12.40 -7.46 -5.63
CA LEU A 93 -13.78 -6.98 -5.72
C LEU A 93 -14.45 -7.57 -6.97
N THR A 94 -15.78 -7.71 -6.94
CA THR A 94 -16.58 -8.06 -8.12
C THR A 94 -16.62 -6.91 -9.13
N ALA A 95 -17.04 -7.15 -10.37
CA ALA A 95 -17.21 -6.08 -11.35
C ALA A 95 -18.18 -5.01 -10.85
N LYS A 96 -19.34 -5.43 -10.32
CA LYS A 96 -20.33 -4.55 -9.70
C LYS A 96 -19.79 -3.81 -8.48
N GLN A 97 -19.00 -4.48 -7.62
CA GLN A 97 -18.37 -3.83 -6.47
C GLN A 97 -17.33 -2.78 -6.88
N ASN A 98 -16.51 -3.05 -7.91
CA ASN A 98 -15.55 -2.08 -8.46
C ASN A 98 -16.26 -0.82 -8.96
N LEU A 99 -17.32 -0.99 -9.77
CA LEU A 99 -18.08 0.13 -10.31
C LEU A 99 -18.86 0.88 -9.25
N THR A 100 -19.50 0.17 -8.31
CA THR A 100 -20.24 0.77 -7.19
C THR A 100 -19.30 1.55 -6.28
N ALA A 101 -18.11 1.02 -6.01
CA ALA A 101 -17.06 1.72 -5.29
C ALA A 101 -16.66 3.02 -5.99
N LEU A 102 -16.35 2.94 -7.29
CA LEU A 102 -15.95 4.11 -8.08
C LEU A 102 -17.06 5.15 -8.16
N ALA A 103 -18.32 4.72 -8.32
CA ALA A 103 -19.50 5.56 -8.28
C ALA A 103 -19.72 6.22 -6.91
N GLY A 104 -19.50 5.49 -5.82
CA GLY A 104 -19.67 5.97 -4.44
C GLY A 104 -18.63 7.02 -4.04
N LEU A 105 -17.47 7.00 -4.67
CA LEU A 105 -16.42 8.02 -4.54
C LEU A 105 -16.72 9.30 -5.34
N ARG A 106 -17.87 9.42 -6.04
CA ARG A 106 -18.24 10.61 -6.81
C ARG A 106 -19.29 11.49 -6.13
N ARG A 107 -19.37 12.75 -6.57
CA ARG A 107 -20.45 13.68 -6.22
C ARG A 107 -21.79 13.17 -6.76
N GLY A 108 -22.88 13.46 -6.05
CA GLY A 108 -24.23 12.97 -6.37
C GLY A 108 -24.47 11.50 -5.98
N GLY A 109 -23.44 10.66 -6.03
CA GLY A 109 -23.57 9.21 -5.94
C GLY A 109 -24.31 8.68 -7.16
N VAL A 110 -23.69 7.83 -7.97
CA VAL A 110 -24.48 7.15 -9.01
C VAL A 110 -25.38 6.14 -8.29
N ARG A 111 -26.70 6.21 -8.52
CA ARG A 111 -27.63 5.18 -8.04
C ARG A 111 -27.16 3.82 -8.55
N ALA A 112 -27.43 2.74 -7.82
CA ALA A 112 -27.12 1.38 -8.28
C ALA A 112 -27.55 1.12 -9.74
N ALA A 113 -28.66 1.73 -10.16
CA ALA A 113 -29.15 1.70 -11.54
C ALA A 113 -28.12 2.12 -12.62
N GLY A 114 -27.25 3.10 -12.35
CA GLY A 114 -26.22 3.50 -13.32
C GLY A 114 -25.05 2.52 -13.42
N VAL A 115 -24.82 1.70 -12.39
CA VAL A 115 -23.80 0.63 -12.43
C VAL A 115 -24.27 -0.50 -13.33
N ASP A 116 -25.53 -0.91 -13.20
CA ASP A 116 -26.11 -1.97 -14.02
C ASP A 116 -26.19 -1.53 -15.50
N GLU A 117 -26.60 -0.27 -15.77
CA GLU A 117 -26.58 0.32 -17.12
C GLU A 117 -25.16 0.36 -17.71
N ALA A 118 -24.14 0.76 -16.92
CA ALA A 118 -22.76 0.80 -17.41
C ALA A 118 -22.21 -0.60 -17.72
N LEU A 119 -22.59 -1.63 -16.96
CA LEU A 119 -22.23 -3.03 -17.23
C LEU A 119 -22.91 -3.55 -18.49
N GLU A 120 -24.18 -3.21 -18.69
CA GLU A 120 -24.94 -3.54 -19.89
C GLU A 120 -24.32 -2.92 -21.14
N GLN A 121 -23.98 -1.63 -21.09
CA GLN A 121 -23.35 -0.92 -22.21
C GLN A 121 -22.04 -1.57 -22.67
N VAL A 122 -21.29 -2.21 -21.79
CA VAL A 122 -20.02 -2.90 -22.13
C VAL A 122 -20.16 -4.43 -22.25
N GLY A 123 -21.36 -4.97 -22.12
CA GLY A 123 -21.64 -6.40 -22.23
C GLY A 123 -20.99 -7.25 -21.13
N LEU A 124 -21.06 -6.80 -19.87
CA LEU A 124 -20.51 -7.48 -18.70
C LEU A 124 -21.57 -7.83 -17.63
N THR A 125 -22.87 -7.74 -17.96
CA THR A 125 -23.98 -8.00 -17.02
C THR A 125 -23.93 -9.40 -16.41
N GLU A 126 -23.69 -10.43 -17.22
CA GLU A 126 -23.68 -11.84 -16.78
C GLU A 126 -22.56 -12.18 -15.78
N VAL A 127 -21.48 -11.39 -15.79
CA VAL A 127 -20.30 -11.57 -14.93
C VAL A 127 -20.20 -10.46 -13.87
N ALA A 128 -21.30 -9.73 -13.62
CA ALA A 128 -21.32 -8.58 -12.71
C ALA A 128 -20.88 -8.94 -11.28
N ASP A 129 -21.25 -10.12 -10.81
CA ASP A 129 -20.95 -10.61 -9.46
C ASP A 129 -19.66 -11.46 -9.38
N ASP A 130 -18.97 -11.64 -10.50
CA ASP A 130 -17.69 -12.33 -10.54
C ASP A 130 -16.53 -11.41 -10.13
N LYS A 131 -15.53 -12.01 -9.47
CA LYS A 131 -14.31 -11.30 -9.04
C LYS A 131 -13.42 -10.98 -10.23
N VAL A 132 -12.95 -9.73 -10.29
CA VAL A 132 -12.12 -9.22 -11.40
C VAL A 132 -10.79 -9.97 -11.56
N ARG A 133 -10.28 -10.64 -10.51
CA ARG A 133 -9.07 -11.48 -10.62
C ARG A 133 -9.18 -12.58 -11.70
N GLY A 134 -10.40 -13.04 -12.02
CA GLY A 134 -10.65 -14.07 -13.03
C GLY A 134 -10.92 -13.50 -14.43
N PHE A 135 -10.94 -12.18 -14.60
CA PHE A 135 -11.29 -11.55 -15.87
C PHE A 135 -10.13 -11.62 -16.86
N SER A 136 -10.46 -11.87 -18.14
CA SER A 136 -9.50 -11.72 -19.24
C SER A 136 -9.06 -10.26 -19.40
N LEU A 137 -7.98 -10.02 -20.15
CA LEU A 137 -7.53 -8.65 -20.44
C LEU A 137 -8.66 -7.81 -21.06
N GLY A 138 -9.34 -8.33 -22.08
CA GLY A 138 -10.47 -7.64 -22.71
C GLY A 138 -11.66 -7.40 -21.78
N MET A 139 -11.98 -8.31 -20.85
CA MET A 139 -13.02 -8.07 -19.83
C MET A 139 -12.61 -6.94 -18.88
N ARG A 140 -11.33 -6.86 -18.51
CA ARG A 140 -10.81 -5.75 -17.69
C ARG A 140 -10.90 -4.42 -18.44
N GLN A 141 -10.51 -4.38 -19.72
CA GLN A 141 -10.64 -3.19 -20.56
C GLN A 141 -12.09 -2.70 -20.63
N ARG A 142 -13.04 -3.62 -20.90
CA ARG A 142 -14.47 -3.31 -20.92
C ARG A 142 -14.98 -2.80 -19.57
N LEU A 143 -14.53 -3.38 -18.46
CA LEU A 143 -14.88 -2.89 -17.13
C LEU A 143 -14.29 -1.50 -16.84
N GLY A 144 -13.07 -1.23 -17.31
CA GLY A 144 -12.44 0.10 -17.30
C GLY A 144 -13.25 1.14 -18.08
N LEU A 145 -13.75 0.76 -19.26
CA LEU A 145 -14.63 1.61 -20.05
C LEU A 145 -15.95 1.88 -19.32
N ALA A 146 -16.59 0.87 -18.73
CA ALA A 146 -17.79 1.07 -17.89
C ALA A 146 -17.53 2.04 -16.73
N ALA A 147 -16.38 1.91 -16.06
CA ALA A 147 -15.94 2.81 -15.00
C ALA A 147 -15.81 4.27 -15.48
N ALA A 148 -15.32 4.49 -16.70
CA ALA A 148 -15.25 5.81 -17.31
C ALA A 148 -16.65 6.34 -17.68
N LEU A 149 -17.51 5.51 -18.28
CA LEU A 149 -18.87 5.89 -18.71
C LEU A 149 -19.76 6.34 -17.55
N LEU A 150 -19.56 5.79 -16.35
CA LEU A 150 -20.24 6.24 -15.13
C LEU A 150 -20.05 7.75 -14.83
N THR A 151 -19.05 8.42 -15.42
CA THR A 151 -18.83 9.87 -15.23
C THR A 151 -19.63 10.73 -16.18
N LYS A 152 -20.18 10.16 -17.26
CA LYS A 152 -20.67 10.91 -18.43
C LYS A 152 -19.60 11.93 -18.90
N PRO A 153 -18.43 11.44 -19.36
CA PRO A 153 -17.30 12.30 -19.66
C PRO A 153 -17.55 13.19 -20.87
N ARG A 154 -17.06 14.43 -20.80
CA ARG A 154 -16.92 15.35 -21.94
C ARG A 154 -15.64 15.06 -22.74
N LEU A 155 -14.62 14.54 -22.07
CA LEU A 155 -13.38 14.06 -22.66
C LEU A 155 -13.06 12.66 -22.11
N LEU A 156 -12.99 11.66 -23.00
CA LEU A 156 -12.63 10.29 -22.70
C LEU A 156 -11.23 10.01 -23.26
N VAL A 157 -10.28 9.60 -22.42
CA VAL A 157 -8.88 9.34 -22.82
C VAL A 157 -8.53 7.87 -22.58
N LEU A 158 -8.19 7.12 -23.62
CA LEU A 158 -8.01 5.67 -23.54
C LEU A 158 -6.67 5.23 -24.13
N ASP A 159 -5.89 4.48 -23.36
CA ASP A 159 -4.68 3.84 -23.87
C ASP A 159 -5.00 2.39 -24.28
N GLU A 160 -4.90 2.08 -25.56
CA GLU A 160 -5.08 0.73 -26.12
C GLU A 160 -6.41 0.03 -25.69
N PRO A 161 -7.59 0.68 -25.87
CA PRO A 161 -8.86 0.18 -25.34
C PRO A 161 -9.32 -1.15 -25.97
N SER A 162 -8.87 -1.44 -27.19
CA SER A 162 -9.21 -2.65 -27.95
C SER A 162 -8.26 -3.82 -27.69
N ASN A 163 -7.26 -3.66 -26.82
CA ASN A 163 -6.23 -4.67 -26.58
C ASN A 163 -6.77 -5.90 -25.81
N GLY A 164 -6.40 -7.10 -26.27
CA GLY A 164 -6.84 -8.36 -25.67
C GLY A 164 -8.33 -8.68 -25.85
N LEU A 165 -9.01 -8.00 -26.78
CA LEU A 165 -10.39 -8.27 -27.19
C LEU A 165 -10.41 -9.10 -28.48
N ASP A 166 -11.39 -10.00 -28.56
CA ASP A 166 -11.74 -10.73 -29.78
C ASP A 166 -12.44 -9.80 -30.79
N PRO A 167 -12.59 -10.19 -32.07
CA PRO A 167 -13.19 -9.33 -33.09
C PRO A 167 -14.60 -8.81 -32.74
N ALA A 168 -15.42 -9.63 -32.08
CA ALA A 168 -16.75 -9.21 -31.64
C ALA A 168 -16.65 -8.17 -30.50
N GLY A 169 -15.80 -8.41 -29.50
CA GLY A 169 -15.53 -7.47 -28.42
C GLY A 169 -15.00 -6.12 -28.91
N LYS A 170 -14.13 -6.11 -29.93
CA LYS A 170 -13.64 -4.87 -30.56
C LYS A 170 -14.77 -4.07 -31.19
N ARG A 171 -15.59 -4.71 -32.04
CA ARG A 171 -16.74 -4.05 -32.67
C ARG A 171 -17.70 -3.46 -31.64
N HIS A 172 -17.92 -4.17 -30.52
CA HIS A 172 -18.74 -3.69 -29.42
C HIS A 172 -18.15 -2.43 -28.78
N VAL A 173 -16.87 -2.44 -28.41
CA VAL A 173 -16.17 -1.28 -27.85
C VAL A 173 -16.19 -0.11 -28.84
N HIS A 174 -15.94 -0.36 -30.12
CA HIS A 174 -15.98 0.66 -31.16
C HIS A 174 -17.37 1.31 -31.22
N GLY A 175 -18.44 0.53 -31.23
CA GLY A 175 -19.81 1.04 -31.20
C GLY A 175 -20.16 1.84 -29.94
N VAL A 176 -19.56 1.52 -28.79
CA VAL A 176 -19.70 2.33 -27.56
C VAL A 176 -18.99 3.68 -27.72
N LEU A 177 -17.75 3.71 -28.23
CA LEU A 177 -16.98 4.94 -28.43
C LEU A 177 -17.62 5.86 -29.48
N SER A 178 -18.08 5.30 -30.61
CA SER A 178 -18.75 6.07 -31.66
C SER A 178 -20.06 6.68 -31.17
N ARG A 179 -20.86 5.96 -30.37
CA ARG A 179 -22.07 6.51 -29.75
C ARG A 179 -21.76 7.66 -28.80
N LEU A 180 -20.74 7.49 -27.96
CA LEU A 180 -20.33 8.53 -27.01
C LEU A 180 -19.86 9.80 -27.73
N ALA A 181 -19.12 9.65 -28.85
CA ALA A 181 -18.72 10.77 -29.68
C ALA A 181 -19.92 11.45 -30.35
N ALA A 182 -20.88 10.68 -30.88
CA ALA A 182 -22.12 11.19 -31.45
C ALA A 182 -22.97 11.96 -30.43
N ASP A 183 -22.93 11.56 -29.16
CA ASP A 183 -23.58 12.25 -28.03
C ASP A 183 -22.82 13.51 -27.58
N GLY A 184 -21.72 13.88 -28.26
CA GLY A 184 -20.98 15.12 -28.06
C GLY A 184 -19.76 15.02 -27.14
N ALA A 185 -19.39 13.82 -26.69
CA ALA A 185 -18.12 13.63 -25.98
C ALA A 185 -16.93 13.64 -26.96
N THR A 186 -15.77 14.07 -26.49
CA THR A 186 -14.53 13.96 -27.24
C THR A 186 -13.80 12.71 -26.78
N VAL A 187 -13.29 11.89 -27.70
CA VAL A 187 -12.52 10.68 -27.36
C VAL A 187 -11.10 10.83 -27.88
N VAL A 188 -10.10 10.64 -27.04
CA VAL A 188 -8.69 10.54 -27.45
C VAL A 188 -8.22 9.13 -27.12
N LEU A 189 -7.77 8.39 -28.13
CA LEU A 189 -7.31 7.01 -27.92
C LEU A 189 -5.95 6.76 -28.56
N SER A 190 -5.15 5.88 -27.96
CA SER A 190 -4.00 5.27 -28.64
C SER A 190 -4.37 3.91 -29.20
N SER A 191 -3.75 3.55 -30.32
CA SER A 191 -3.78 2.20 -30.87
C SER A 191 -2.50 1.96 -31.66
N HIS A 192 -1.89 0.79 -31.49
CA HIS A 192 -0.84 0.27 -32.36
C HIS A 192 -1.39 -0.42 -33.61
N ARG A 193 -2.71 -0.52 -33.75
CA ARG A 193 -3.39 -1.15 -34.89
C ARG A 193 -4.04 -0.09 -35.77
N MET A 194 -3.56 0.01 -37.00
CA MET A 194 -4.03 0.99 -37.99
C MET A 194 -5.50 0.78 -38.35
N ASP A 195 -5.95 -0.47 -38.53
CA ASP A 195 -7.37 -0.79 -38.77
C ASP A 195 -8.32 -0.19 -37.73
N ASP A 196 -7.91 -0.22 -36.45
CA ASP A 196 -8.74 0.28 -35.35
C ASP A 196 -8.83 1.83 -35.39
N LEU A 197 -7.78 2.49 -35.88
CA LEU A 197 -7.73 3.95 -36.05
C LEU A 197 -8.54 4.39 -37.27
N GLU A 198 -8.39 3.73 -38.41
CA GLU A 198 -9.13 4.04 -39.63
C GLU A 198 -10.64 3.89 -39.44
N ALA A 199 -11.06 2.88 -38.68
CA ALA A 199 -12.47 2.63 -38.41
C ALA A 199 -13.11 3.63 -37.43
N LEU A 200 -12.32 4.25 -36.54
CA LEU A 200 -12.84 5.05 -35.42
C LEU A 200 -12.54 6.54 -35.51
N CYS A 201 -11.34 6.90 -35.96
CA CYS A 201 -10.79 8.24 -35.76
C CYS A 201 -11.15 9.17 -36.92
N SER A 202 -11.47 10.42 -36.59
CA SER A 202 -11.66 11.49 -37.57
C SER A 202 -10.33 12.19 -37.88
N GLU A 203 -9.48 12.33 -36.86
CA GLU A 203 -8.14 12.90 -36.94
C GLU A 203 -7.15 12.01 -36.19
N VAL A 204 -5.88 12.08 -36.60
CA VAL A 204 -4.77 11.37 -35.95
C VAL A 204 -3.61 12.31 -35.66
N THR A 205 -2.83 11.97 -34.63
CA THR A 205 -1.54 12.58 -34.36
C THR A 205 -0.49 11.49 -34.27
N ILE A 206 0.54 11.59 -35.11
CA ILE A 206 1.65 10.67 -35.18
C ILE A 206 2.81 11.23 -34.37
N LEU A 207 3.22 10.49 -33.36
CA LEU A 207 4.36 10.78 -32.50
C LEU A 207 5.54 9.89 -32.88
N SER A 208 6.74 10.46 -32.97
CA SER A 208 8.01 9.75 -33.05
C SER A 208 9.00 10.43 -32.11
N THR A 209 9.77 9.65 -31.37
CA THR A 209 10.85 10.15 -30.47
C THR A 209 10.45 11.35 -29.59
N GLY A 210 9.20 11.38 -29.11
CA GLY A 210 8.68 12.45 -28.25
C GLY A 210 8.24 13.72 -28.98
N ARG A 211 8.25 13.75 -30.31
CA ARG A 211 7.84 14.88 -31.16
C ARG A 211 6.64 14.52 -32.04
N VAL A 212 5.85 15.51 -32.41
CA VAL A 212 4.75 15.36 -33.38
C VAL A 212 5.32 15.43 -34.79
N VAL A 213 5.13 14.35 -35.55
CA VAL A 213 5.53 14.27 -36.97
C VAL A 213 4.37 14.68 -37.88
N PHE A 214 3.14 14.34 -37.50
CA PHE A 214 1.92 14.70 -38.23
C PHE A 214 0.76 14.90 -37.28
N SER A 215 -0.14 15.85 -37.58
CA SER A 215 -1.40 16.03 -36.87
C SER A 215 -2.47 16.56 -37.82
N GLY A 216 -3.59 15.84 -37.95
CA GLY A 216 -4.73 16.27 -38.75
C GLY A 216 -5.65 15.14 -39.22
N PRO A 217 -6.59 15.44 -40.14
CA PRO A 217 -7.53 14.46 -40.68
C PRO A 217 -6.84 13.31 -41.41
N LEU A 218 -7.37 12.09 -41.27
CA LEU A 218 -6.84 10.91 -41.96
C LEU A 218 -6.80 11.10 -43.48
N ALA A 219 -7.79 11.78 -44.05
CA ALA A 219 -7.87 12.05 -45.48
C ALA A 219 -6.67 12.86 -46.02
N LYS A 220 -6.05 13.71 -45.20
CA LYS A 220 -4.84 14.44 -45.58
C LYS A 220 -3.63 13.51 -45.63
N LEU A 221 -3.50 12.63 -44.64
CA LEU A 221 -2.39 11.67 -44.56
C LEU A 221 -2.41 10.71 -45.76
N SER A 222 -3.60 10.23 -46.15
CA SER A 222 -3.74 9.36 -47.33
C SER A 222 -3.43 10.07 -48.66
N ALA A 223 -3.60 11.39 -48.73
CA ALA A 223 -3.32 12.16 -49.95
C ALA A 223 -1.83 12.52 -50.11
N GLU A 224 -1.06 12.51 -49.02
CA GLU A 224 0.37 12.82 -49.03
C GLU A 224 1.24 11.61 -49.45
N ASN A 225 0.70 10.39 -49.37
CA ASN A 225 1.40 9.17 -49.77
C ASN A 225 1.23 8.92 -51.28
N ARG A 226 2.25 9.29 -52.07
CA ARG A 226 2.14 9.41 -53.53
C ARG A 226 2.15 8.08 -54.28
N GLU A 227 2.71 7.02 -53.72
CA GLU A 227 2.80 5.70 -54.35
C GLU A 227 2.54 4.61 -53.30
N LEU A 228 1.58 3.73 -53.58
CA LEU A 228 1.22 2.60 -52.71
C LEU A 228 1.36 1.29 -53.49
N ASP A 229 1.60 0.21 -52.76
CA ASP A 229 1.56 -1.14 -53.31
C ASP A 229 0.11 -1.65 -53.30
N TYR A 230 -0.40 -2.05 -54.46
CA TYR A 230 -1.75 -2.57 -54.67
C TYR A 230 -1.70 -4.03 -55.09
N ARG A 231 -2.55 -4.83 -54.45
CA ARG A 231 -2.89 -6.18 -54.84
C ARG A 231 -3.96 -6.15 -55.92
N VAL A 232 -3.65 -6.71 -57.08
CA VAL A 232 -4.57 -6.88 -58.20
C VAL A 232 -4.74 -8.37 -58.47
N ARG A 233 -5.96 -8.89 -58.29
CA ARG A 233 -6.33 -10.25 -58.68
C ARG A 233 -7.13 -10.20 -59.96
N THR A 234 -6.73 -10.98 -60.96
CA THR A 234 -7.37 -10.94 -62.28
C THR A 234 -7.70 -12.34 -62.80
N SER A 235 -8.47 -12.43 -63.89
CA SER A 235 -8.72 -13.70 -64.59
C SER A 235 -7.50 -14.24 -65.35
N ASP A 236 -6.53 -13.38 -65.67
CA ASP A 236 -5.29 -13.72 -66.36
C ASP A 236 -4.11 -12.88 -65.79
N PRO A 237 -3.43 -13.38 -64.75
CA PRO A 237 -2.37 -12.66 -64.06
C PRO A 237 -1.12 -12.44 -64.93
N GLU A 238 -0.84 -13.30 -65.90
CA GLU A 238 0.33 -13.13 -66.79
C GLU A 238 0.13 -11.97 -67.76
N THR A 239 -1.06 -11.89 -68.37
CA THR A 239 -1.39 -10.76 -69.23
C THR A 239 -1.55 -9.48 -68.42
N ALA A 240 -2.10 -9.55 -67.20
CA ALA A 240 -2.18 -8.40 -66.31
C ALA A 240 -0.81 -7.80 -65.94
N ARG A 241 0.21 -8.63 -65.69
CA ARG A 241 1.61 -8.17 -65.46
C ARG A 241 2.18 -7.44 -66.68
N ARG A 242 1.87 -7.92 -67.89
CA ARG A 242 2.33 -7.31 -69.14
C ARG A 242 1.71 -5.93 -69.34
N VAL A 243 0.39 -5.83 -69.19
CA VAL A 243 -0.36 -4.57 -69.28
C VAL A 243 0.10 -3.58 -68.22
N ALA A 244 0.36 -4.05 -66.98
CA ALA A 244 0.89 -3.21 -65.90
C ALA A 244 2.24 -2.57 -66.25
N ARG A 245 3.17 -3.30 -66.87
CA ARG A 245 4.48 -2.75 -67.29
C ARG A 245 4.39 -1.69 -68.40
N GLU A 246 3.26 -1.60 -69.10
CA GLU A 246 3.04 -0.63 -70.18
C GLU A 246 2.35 0.67 -69.71
N VAL A 247 1.94 0.75 -68.44
CA VAL A 247 1.32 1.93 -67.83
C VAL A 247 2.42 2.85 -67.26
N ALA A 248 2.40 4.13 -67.66
CA ALA A 248 3.39 5.09 -67.19
C ALA A 248 3.18 5.42 -65.70
N GLY A 249 4.27 5.39 -64.91
CA GLY A 249 4.20 5.67 -63.48
C GLY A 249 3.76 4.48 -62.62
N LEU A 250 3.72 3.27 -63.18
CA LEU A 250 3.40 2.04 -62.47
C LEU A 250 4.57 1.05 -62.55
N SER A 251 4.96 0.46 -61.42
CA SER A 251 5.98 -0.60 -61.37
C SER A 251 5.40 -1.88 -60.77
N VAL A 252 5.65 -3.03 -61.41
CA VAL A 252 5.28 -4.33 -60.87
C VAL A 252 6.31 -4.75 -59.83
N VAL A 253 5.87 -5.07 -58.61
CA VAL A 253 6.75 -5.54 -57.53
C VAL A 253 6.94 -7.05 -57.70
N GLU A 254 8.18 -7.49 -57.90
CA GLU A 254 8.50 -8.90 -58.16
C GLU A 254 8.53 -9.71 -56.85
N ALA A 255 8.27 -11.02 -56.96
CA ALA A 255 7.92 -11.91 -55.84
C ALA A 255 8.97 -12.09 -54.72
N PHE A 256 10.18 -11.54 -54.88
CA PHE A 256 11.27 -11.63 -53.88
C PHE A 256 11.28 -10.47 -52.87
N GLU A 257 10.48 -9.42 -53.09
CA GLU A 257 10.51 -8.19 -52.27
C GLU A 257 9.34 -8.06 -51.29
N THR A 258 8.35 -8.97 -51.30
CA THR A 258 7.12 -8.85 -50.48
C THR A 258 6.92 -10.01 -49.50
N PRO A 259 6.41 -9.76 -48.27
CA PRO A 259 6.11 -10.77 -47.26
C PRO A 259 4.79 -11.56 -47.51
N VAL A 260 4.14 -11.37 -48.66
CA VAL A 260 2.86 -12.02 -49.00
C VAL A 260 3.11 -13.47 -49.45
N ARG A 261 2.32 -14.42 -48.93
CA ARG A 261 2.33 -15.84 -49.34
C ARG A 261 2.23 -15.93 -50.87
N GLN A 262 3.18 -16.61 -51.51
CA GLN A 262 3.27 -16.75 -52.98
C GLN A 262 1.95 -17.27 -53.56
N ASP A 263 1.14 -16.35 -54.05
CA ASP A 263 -0.14 -16.62 -54.70
C ASP A 263 0.02 -16.27 -56.19
N PRO A 264 0.13 -17.27 -57.09
CA PRO A 264 0.40 -17.02 -58.50
C PRO A 264 -0.74 -16.26 -59.21
N GLU A 265 -1.93 -16.18 -58.60
CA GLU A 265 -3.07 -15.41 -59.13
C GLU A 265 -3.04 -13.92 -58.78
N VAL A 266 -2.06 -13.48 -57.98
CA VAL A 266 -1.97 -12.13 -57.45
C VAL A 266 -0.81 -11.36 -58.09
N VAL A 267 -1.10 -10.15 -58.58
CA VAL A 267 -0.10 -9.19 -59.08
C VAL A 267 -0.02 -8.03 -58.11
N VAL A 268 1.19 -7.69 -57.65
CA VAL A 268 1.41 -6.50 -56.82
C VAL A 268 1.99 -5.38 -57.68
N VAL A 269 1.35 -4.21 -57.65
CA VAL A 269 1.76 -3.03 -58.43
C VAL A 269 1.96 -1.84 -57.50
N ARG A 270 3.10 -1.15 -57.62
CA ARG A 270 3.35 0.13 -56.97
C ARG A 270 2.96 1.25 -57.93
N ALA A 271 2.02 2.09 -57.53
CA ALA A 271 1.51 3.16 -58.39
C ALA A 271 0.88 4.31 -57.60
N PRO A 272 0.85 5.54 -58.16
CA PRO A 272 -0.08 6.58 -57.75
C PRO A 272 -1.50 6.23 -58.23
N VAL A 273 -2.53 6.71 -57.52
CA VAL A 273 -3.96 6.43 -57.83
C VAL A 273 -4.33 6.68 -59.31
N PRO A 274 -3.90 7.77 -59.97
CA PRO A 274 -4.25 7.99 -61.39
C PRO A 274 -3.68 6.93 -62.34
N ALA A 275 -2.48 6.40 -62.07
CA ALA A 275 -1.89 5.33 -62.88
C ALA A 275 -2.59 3.99 -62.61
N LEU A 276 -3.11 3.80 -61.39
CA LEU A 276 -3.94 2.65 -61.06
C LEU A 276 -5.29 2.67 -61.81
N ASP A 277 -5.92 3.83 -61.93
CA ASP A 277 -7.15 4.00 -62.70
C ASP A 277 -6.93 3.64 -64.18
N GLU A 278 -5.80 4.08 -64.76
CA GLU A 278 -5.40 3.73 -66.12
C GLU A 278 -5.18 2.21 -66.29
N LEU A 279 -4.54 1.56 -65.30
CA LEU A 279 -4.38 0.11 -65.30
C LEU A 279 -5.73 -0.63 -65.32
N VAL A 280 -6.68 -0.23 -64.48
CA VAL A 280 -8.02 -0.85 -64.45
C VAL A 280 -8.72 -0.73 -65.79
N VAL A 281 -8.68 0.45 -66.42
CA VAL A 281 -9.28 0.67 -67.74
C VAL A 281 -8.65 -0.22 -68.80
N ARG A 282 -7.31 -0.34 -68.82
CA ARG A 282 -6.60 -1.19 -69.80
C ARG A 282 -6.84 -2.67 -69.59
N LEU A 283 -6.90 -3.14 -68.34
CA LEU A 283 -7.22 -4.55 -68.03
C LEU A 283 -8.62 -4.92 -68.51
N VAL A 284 -9.62 -4.07 -68.21
CA VAL A 284 -11.00 -4.30 -68.66
C VAL A 284 -11.11 -4.20 -70.18
N GLY A 285 -10.44 -3.23 -70.81
CA GLY A 285 -10.39 -3.08 -72.26
C GLY A 285 -9.74 -4.25 -72.99
N ALA A 286 -8.80 -4.96 -72.32
CA ALA A 286 -8.18 -6.19 -72.81
C ALA A 286 -9.02 -7.45 -72.54
N GLY A 287 -10.24 -7.32 -71.99
CA GLY A 287 -11.11 -8.45 -71.65
C GLY A 287 -10.68 -9.22 -70.39
N ILE A 288 -9.81 -8.65 -69.56
CA ILE A 288 -9.33 -9.27 -68.31
C ILE A 288 -10.24 -8.82 -67.16
N ALA A 289 -10.87 -9.77 -66.49
CA ALA A 289 -11.73 -9.48 -65.34
C ALA A 289 -10.87 -9.16 -64.11
N VAL A 290 -11.09 -7.98 -63.50
CA VAL A 290 -10.51 -7.62 -62.20
C VAL A 290 -11.38 -8.21 -61.10
N ARG A 291 -10.85 -9.18 -60.35
CA ARG A 291 -11.54 -9.88 -59.27
C ARG A 291 -11.33 -9.20 -57.91
N GLU A 292 -10.18 -8.56 -57.72
CA GLU A 292 -9.81 -7.86 -56.49
C GLU A 292 -8.86 -6.71 -56.86
N LEU A 293 -9.11 -5.53 -56.29
CA LEU A 293 -8.17 -4.42 -56.29
C LEU A 293 -8.17 -3.81 -54.88
N ALA A 294 -7.08 -4.00 -54.15
CA ALA A 294 -6.95 -3.50 -52.79
C ALA A 294 -5.50 -3.13 -52.49
N PRO A 295 -5.21 -2.11 -51.67
CA PRO A 295 -3.84 -1.84 -51.24
C PRO A 295 -3.30 -3.01 -50.42
N VAL A 296 -2.00 -3.30 -50.54
CA VAL A 296 -1.31 -4.38 -49.79
C VAL A 296 -1.23 -4.04 -48.31
N VAL A 297 -1.00 -2.76 -48.01
CA VAL A 297 -0.93 -2.15 -46.69
C VAL A 297 -1.88 -0.96 -46.70
N SER A 298 -2.57 -0.68 -45.59
CA SER A 298 -3.52 0.44 -45.57
C SER A 298 -2.80 1.78 -45.86
N PRO A 299 -3.44 2.76 -46.51
CA PRO A 299 -2.78 4.05 -46.79
C PRO A 299 -2.25 4.74 -45.53
N LEU A 300 -2.95 4.57 -44.39
CA LEU A 300 -2.51 5.06 -43.08
C LEU A 300 -1.25 4.34 -42.59
N GLU A 301 -1.21 3.02 -42.70
CA GLU A 301 -0.06 2.21 -42.28
C GLU A 301 1.17 2.50 -43.15
N ALA A 302 0.99 2.64 -44.46
CA ALA A 302 2.07 3.03 -45.36
C ALA A 302 2.59 4.44 -45.07
N ALA A 303 1.70 5.40 -44.77
CA ALA A 303 2.10 6.76 -44.43
C ALA A 303 2.81 6.81 -43.08
N PHE A 304 2.36 6.01 -42.12
CA PHE A 304 3.02 5.83 -40.84
C PHE A 304 4.45 5.30 -41.02
N LEU A 305 4.62 4.20 -41.78
CA LEU A 305 5.94 3.62 -42.05
C LEU A 305 6.87 4.64 -42.70
N ALA A 306 6.42 5.33 -43.76
CA ALA A 306 7.22 6.35 -44.44
C ALA A 306 7.66 7.50 -43.51
N LEU A 307 6.79 7.93 -42.60
CA LEU A 307 7.09 9.00 -41.64
C LEU A 307 7.98 8.53 -40.48
N THR A 308 8.04 7.23 -40.20
CA THR A 308 8.86 6.67 -39.11
C THR A 308 10.19 6.07 -39.57
N GLU A 309 10.31 5.59 -40.82
CA GLU A 309 11.54 5.02 -41.40
C GLU A 309 12.55 6.09 -41.84
N GLN A 310 12.13 7.34 -42.01
CA GLN A 310 13.01 8.45 -42.41
C GLN A 310 13.95 8.96 -41.31
N GLN A 311 13.99 8.32 -40.13
CA GLN A 311 14.99 8.59 -39.09
C GLN A 311 15.88 7.35 -38.91
N PRO A 312 17.20 7.42 -39.18
CA PRO A 312 18.09 6.31 -38.92
C PRO A 312 18.11 5.97 -37.44
N ASP A 313 18.12 4.68 -37.11
CA ASP A 313 18.48 4.16 -35.79
C ASP A 313 19.86 4.70 -35.38
N GLU A 314 19.91 5.73 -34.53
CA GLU A 314 21.12 6.16 -33.81
C GLU A 314 21.48 5.19 -32.66
N SER A 315 20.93 3.97 -32.63
CA SER A 315 21.18 2.99 -31.59
C SER A 315 22.36 2.05 -31.84
N ASP A 316 23.10 2.18 -32.95
CA ASP A 316 24.18 1.24 -33.31
C ASP A 316 25.62 1.81 -33.30
N GLU A 317 25.86 3.04 -32.82
CA GLU A 317 27.23 3.58 -32.64
C GLU A 317 27.65 3.75 -31.17
N ALA A 318 27.26 2.79 -30.32
CA ALA A 318 27.78 2.66 -28.96
C ALA A 318 28.70 1.44 -28.84
N THR A 319 29.71 1.30 -29.71
CA THR A 319 30.87 0.42 -29.45
C THR A 319 32.13 0.94 -30.14
N ARG A 320 32.79 1.94 -29.54
CA ARG A 320 34.24 2.10 -29.64
C ARG A 320 34.83 2.43 -28.26
N PRO A 321 35.89 1.74 -27.83
CA PRO A 321 36.50 1.97 -26.53
C PRO A 321 37.26 3.30 -26.52
N ALA A 322 37.18 3.98 -25.39
CA ALA A 322 37.97 5.16 -25.07
C ALA A 322 39.46 4.80 -24.99
N GLU A 323 40.31 5.54 -25.70
CA GLU A 323 41.72 5.67 -25.36
C GLU A 323 42.25 7.07 -25.71
N SER A 324 42.79 7.71 -24.68
CA SER A 324 43.79 8.79 -24.65
C SER A 324 43.58 10.08 -25.44
N ALA A 325 43.41 11.19 -24.72
CA ALA A 325 44.41 12.26 -24.70
C ALA A 325 44.12 13.25 -23.56
N GLU A 326 45.09 13.33 -22.63
CA GLU A 326 45.29 14.47 -21.72
C GLU A 326 45.66 15.74 -22.49
N SER A 327 45.59 16.86 -21.75
CA SER A 327 46.18 18.18 -21.98
C SER A 327 45.39 19.20 -22.81
N ALA A 328 44.77 20.16 -22.11
CA ALA A 328 45.17 21.57 -22.18
C ALA A 328 44.39 22.40 -21.15
N GLU A 329 45.10 22.91 -20.16
CA GLU A 329 44.72 24.05 -19.34
C GLU A 329 44.60 25.34 -20.19
N SER A 330 43.86 26.29 -19.62
CA SER A 330 43.97 27.76 -19.77
C SER A 330 43.48 28.42 -21.08
N ALA A 331 42.36 29.14 -20.98
CA ALA A 331 42.26 30.56 -21.37
C ALA A 331 40.92 31.18 -20.91
N GLU A 332 41.03 32.18 -20.02
CA GLU A 332 40.32 33.48 -19.94
C GLU A 332 38.80 33.54 -20.25
N SER A 333 37.90 33.96 -19.35
CA SER A 333 37.82 35.25 -18.64
C SER A 333 37.78 36.50 -19.55
N ALA A 334 36.66 36.72 -20.24
CA ALA A 334 36.17 37.99 -20.83
C ALA A 334 34.89 37.62 -21.59
N GLU A 335 33.69 38.19 -21.43
CA GLU A 335 33.27 39.56 -21.20
C GLU A 335 31.86 39.54 -20.58
N ALA A 336 31.68 40.32 -19.52
CA ALA A 336 30.39 40.89 -19.18
C ALA A 336 30.38 42.31 -19.73
N ARG A 337 29.48 42.61 -20.69
CA ARG A 337 28.64 43.82 -20.72
C ARG A 337 27.87 43.94 -22.03
N GLU A 338 26.61 44.34 -21.82
CA GLU A 338 25.84 45.30 -22.63
C GLU A 338 24.71 44.77 -23.50
N GLN A 339 23.61 45.52 -23.40
CA GLN A 339 22.38 45.55 -24.20
C GLN A 339 21.23 44.66 -23.70
N ASP A 340 20.43 45.14 -22.74
CA ASP A 340 19.49 46.28 -22.78
C ASP A 340 18.18 45.95 -23.51
N SER A 341 17.10 46.12 -22.75
CA SER A 341 15.75 46.52 -23.17
C SER A 341 15.18 45.90 -24.45
N ARG A 342 14.25 44.95 -24.28
CA ARG A 342 13.04 44.82 -25.10
C ARG A 342 11.95 44.03 -24.37
N ARG A 343 11.12 44.75 -23.61
CA ARG A 343 9.78 44.30 -23.22
C ARG A 343 8.86 44.37 -24.44
N PRO A 344 8.11 43.32 -24.81
CA PRO A 344 6.94 43.49 -25.66
C PRO A 344 5.75 43.92 -24.80
N ALA A 345 4.95 44.79 -25.40
CA ALA A 345 3.81 45.49 -24.82
C ALA A 345 2.72 44.56 -24.29
N THR A 346 2.18 44.95 -23.13
CA THR A 346 0.91 44.49 -22.57
C THR A 346 -0.23 44.78 -23.55
N LEU A 347 -0.82 43.72 -24.10
CA LEU A 347 -2.14 43.81 -24.73
C LEU A 347 -3.20 43.94 -23.63
N ASP A 348 -3.86 45.08 -23.68
CA ASP A 348 -5.05 45.44 -22.90
C ASP A 348 -6.18 44.42 -23.18
N GLN A 349 -6.52 43.61 -22.18
CA GLN A 349 -7.71 42.75 -22.20
C GLN A 349 -8.70 43.27 -21.15
N SER A 350 -9.63 44.08 -21.63
CA SER A 350 -10.86 44.44 -20.92
C SER A 350 -11.72 43.17 -20.72
N PRO A 351 -12.22 42.84 -19.51
CA PRO A 351 -12.97 41.61 -19.30
C PRO A 351 -14.38 41.73 -19.89
N LEU A 352 -14.68 40.89 -20.88
CA LEU A 352 -16.04 40.56 -21.28
C LEU A 352 -16.78 39.96 -20.07
N ALA A 353 -17.69 40.75 -19.51
CA ALA A 353 -18.64 40.31 -18.50
C ALA A 353 -19.55 39.22 -19.08
N GLY A 354 -19.52 38.01 -18.51
CA GLY A 354 -20.46 36.98 -18.95
C GLY A 354 -20.21 35.52 -18.60
N ALA A 355 -19.47 35.15 -17.55
CA ALA A 355 -19.60 33.83 -16.93
C ALA A 355 -18.97 33.86 -15.53
N ARG A 356 -19.78 33.70 -14.47
CA ARG A 356 -19.22 33.35 -13.16
C ARG A 356 -18.51 31.99 -13.33
N PRO A 357 -17.22 31.85 -13.00
CA PRO A 357 -16.59 30.54 -12.99
C PRO A 357 -17.38 29.65 -12.01
N ALA A 358 -17.81 28.48 -12.48
CA ALA A 358 -18.46 27.49 -11.65
C ALA A 358 -17.58 27.26 -10.40
N ALA A 359 -18.17 27.41 -9.21
CA ALA A 359 -17.44 27.26 -7.96
C ALA A 359 -16.68 25.93 -7.94
N PRO A 360 -15.41 25.91 -7.51
CA PRO A 360 -14.60 24.71 -7.57
C PRO A 360 -15.29 23.59 -6.78
N PRO A 361 -15.35 22.39 -7.34
CA PRO A 361 -16.13 21.31 -6.77
C PRO A 361 -15.62 20.88 -5.39
N SER A 362 -16.49 20.91 -4.37
CA SER A 362 -16.15 20.44 -3.01
C SER A 362 -15.73 18.94 -2.94
N PRO A 363 -14.75 18.57 -2.11
CA PRO A 363 -14.19 17.22 -2.13
C PRO A 363 -15.14 16.19 -1.50
N VAL A 364 -14.91 14.89 -1.75
CA VAL A 364 -15.70 13.76 -1.21
C VAL A 364 -15.56 13.68 0.32
N PRO A 365 -16.64 13.45 1.09
CA PRO A 365 -16.54 13.34 2.54
C PRO A 365 -15.75 12.10 2.97
N VAL A 366 -14.97 12.22 4.05
CA VAL A 366 -14.13 11.14 4.59
C VAL A 366 -14.95 9.87 4.88
N GLY A 367 -16.21 10.01 5.34
CA GLY A 367 -17.07 8.87 5.64
C GLY A 367 -17.37 7.96 4.45
N ARG A 368 -17.50 8.50 3.22
CA ARG A 368 -17.72 7.67 2.02
C ARG A 368 -16.44 6.94 1.62
N ALA A 369 -15.31 7.64 1.61
CA ALA A 369 -14.01 7.03 1.34
C ALA A 369 -13.68 5.95 2.38
N TYR A 370 -13.95 6.20 3.66
CA TYR A 370 -13.77 5.25 4.75
C TYR A 370 -14.59 3.96 4.54
N ARG A 371 -15.88 4.07 4.20
CA ARG A 371 -16.72 2.88 3.90
C ARG A 371 -16.17 2.08 2.73
N PHE A 372 -15.70 2.75 1.69
CA PHE A 372 -15.06 2.09 0.55
C PHE A 372 -13.79 1.33 0.98
N GLU A 373 -12.92 1.96 1.77
CA GLU A 373 -11.71 1.30 2.27
C GLU A 373 -12.02 0.10 3.18
N LEU A 374 -13.08 0.15 3.99
CA LEU A 374 -13.53 -1.02 4.76
C LEU A 374 -13.96 -2.17 3.85
N VAL A 375 -14.78 -1.91 2.83
CA VAL A 375 -15.20 -2.95 1.86
C VAL A 375 -13.97 -3.57 1.20
N LYS A 376 -12.99 -2.74 0.82
CA LYS A 376 -11.72 -3.22 0.26
C LYS A 376 -10.96 -4.11 1.25
N LEU A 377 -10.83 -3.73 2.51
CA LEU A 377 -10.11 -4.52 3.52
C LEU A 377 -10.84 -5.84 3.87
N PHE A 378 -12.17 -5.86 3.90
CA PHE A 378 -12.96 -7.07 4.21
C PHE A 378 -13.19 -7.99 3.00
N SER A 379 -12.93 -7.54 1.78
CA SER A 379 -13.16 -8.35 0.57
C SER A 379 -12.17 -9.53 0.40
N PRO A 380 -10.85 -9.36 0.61
CA PRO A 380 -9.90 -10.46 0.56
C PRO A 380 -10.25 -11.57 1.55
N TRP A 381 -10.27 -12.82 1.08
CA TRP A 381 -10.54 -14.00 1.90
C TRP A 381 -9.59 -14.11 3.11
N ARG A 382 -8.32 -13.70 2.94
CA ARG A 382 -7.31 -13.65 4.00
C ARG A 382 -7.74 -12.83 5.22
N VAL A 383 -8.36 -11.66 5.04
CA VAL A 383 -8.80 -10.83 6.18
C VAL A 383 -9.98 -11.47 6.89
N ARG A 384 -10.90 -12.10 6.16
CA ARG A 384 -12.01 -12.86 6.75
C ARG A 384 -11.52 -14.05 7.58
N LEU A 385 -10.51 -14.76 7.07
CA LEU A 385 -9.86 -15.83 7.83
C LEU A 385 -9.14 -15.31 9.07
N LEU A 386 -8.46 -14.16 8.99
CA LEU A 386 -7.84 -13.56 10.17
C LEU A 386 -8.86 -13.18 11.24
N ILE A 387 -10.01 -12.63 10.84
CA ILE A 387 -11.10 -12.32 11.77
C ILE A 387 -11.62 -13.61 12.42
N LEU A 388 -11.88 -14.64 11.63
CA LEU A 388 -12.34 -15.93 12.15
C LEU A 388 -11.30 -16.57 13.08
N ALA A 389 -10.02 -16.49 12.72
CA ALA A 389 -8.90 -16.95 13.54
C ALA A 389 -8.79 -16.16 14.86
N CYS A 390 -9.01 -14.84 14.85
CA CYS A 390 -9.02 -14.04 16.07
C CYS A 390 -10.24 -14.33 16.96
N LEU A 391 -11.40 -14.63 16.36
CA LEU A 391 -12.64 -14.91 17.08
C LEU A 391 -12.71 -16.33 17.67
N LEU A 392 -12.08 -17.32 17.02
CA LEU A 392 -12.13 -18.71 17.45
C LEU A 392 -10.82 -19.22 18.03
N GLY A 393 -9.69 -18.77 17.48
CA GLY A 393 -8.35 -19.30 17.78
C GLY A 393 -7.99 -19.25 19.27
N PRO A 394 -8.06 -18.10 19.95
CA PRO A 394 -7.75 -18.01 21.37
C PRO A 394 -8.62 -18.90 22.25
N GLY A 395 -9.93 -18.91 22.02
CA GLY A 395 -10.85 -19.76 22.79
C GLY A 395 -10.57 -21.25 22.60
N LEU A 396 -10.31 -21.68 21.36
CA LEU A 396 -9.90 -23.05 21.05
C LEU A 396 -8.54 -23.40 21.67
N ALA A 397 -7.58 -22.47 21.65
CA ALA A 397 -6.27 -22.68 22.26
C ALA A 397 -6.38 -22.89 23.77
N VAL A 398 -7.19 -22.08 24.47
CA VAL A 398 -7.44 -22.25 25.90
C VAL A 398 -8.15 -23.58 26.19
N ALA A 399 -9.14 -23.95 25.39
CA ALA A 399 -9.82 -25.25 25.52
C ALA A 399 -8.89 -26.44 25.24
N ALA A 400 -7.95 -26.31 24.30
CA ALA A 400 -6.95 -27.33 24.02
C ALA A 400 -5.94 -27.47 25.16
N ILE A 401 -5.43 -26.35 25.71
CA ILE A 401 -4.51 -26.36 26.86
C ILE A 401 -5.19 -26.99 28.09
N LYS A 402 -6.50 -26.78 28.28
CA LYS A 402 -7.27 -27.47 29.34
C LYS A 402 -7.12 -29.00 29.28
N GLN A 403 -6.98 -29.59 28.09
CA GLN A 403 -6.87 -31.04 27.93
C GLN A 403 -5.43 -31.55 28.11
N GLN A 404 -4.45 -30.67 28.21
CA GLN A 404 -3.05 -31.05 28.35
C GLN A 404 -2.70 -31.34 29.82
N ALA A 405 -1.90 -32.37 30.01
CA ALA A 405 -1.36 -32.72 31.33
C ALA A 405 -0.27 -31.72 31.78
N THR A 406 0.43 -31.10 30.83
CA THR A 406 1.47 -30.09 31.09
C THR A 406 0.96 -28.69 30.77
N LEU A 407 1.24 -27.75 31.67
CA LEU A 407 0.89 -26.35 31.51
C LEU A 407 2.08 -25.54 30.95
N PRO A 408 1.83 -24.44 30.22
CA PRO A 408 2.89 -23.60 29.66
C PRO A 408 3.59 -22.79 30.77
N SER A 409 4.66 -23.35 31.34
CA SER A 409 5.45 -22.73 32.43
C SER A 409 6.19 -21.45 32.02
N ASP A 410 6.50 -21.28 30.73
CA ASP A 410 7.25 -20.12 30.23
C ASP A 410 6.44 -18.82 30.21
N THR A 411 5.15 -18.90 30.52
CA THR A 411 4.25 -17.75 30.58
C THR A 411 3.84 -17.47 32.02
N LEU A 412 3.81 -16.18 32.40
CA LEU A 412 3.59 -15.77 33.79
C LEU A 412 2.31 -16.35 34.44
N PHE A 413 1.23 -16.44 33.66
CA PHE A 413 -0.06 -16.97 34.13
C PHE A 413 -0.33 -18.40 33.65
N GLY A 414 0.62 -19.03 32.95
CA GLY A 414 0.43 -20.35 32.37
C GLY A 414 0.23 -21.45 33.40
N ARG A 415 0.94 -21.37 34.54
CA ARG A 415 0.77 -22.30 35.67
C ARG A 415 -0.64 -22.25 36.29
N TRP A 416 -1.38 -21.16 36.09
CA TRP A 416 -2.71 -20.96 36.64
C TRP A 416 -3.84 -21.28 35.66
N MET A 417 -3.52 -21.82 34.48
CA MET A 417 -4.49 -22.08 33.40
C MET A 417 -5.57 -23.10 33.75
N HIS A 418 -5.31 -24.04 34.65
CA HIS A 418 -6.33 -24.96 35.16
C HIS A 418 -7.05 -24.43 36.41
N ALA A 419 -6.47 -23.43 37.08
CA ALA A 419 -6.95 -22.92 38.36
C ALA A 419 -7.97 -21.77 38.21
N SER A 420 -7.79 -20.89 37.23
CA SER A 420 -8.68 -19.74 37.02
C SER A 420 -8.97 -19.49 35.55
N GLY A 421 -10.24 -19.24 35.21
CA GLY A 421 -10.66 -18.85 33.86
C GLY A 421 -10.12 -17.50 33.40
N TRP A 422 -9.61 -16.68 34.32
CA TRP A 422 -9.02 -15.37 34.00
C TRP A 422 -7.56 -15.43 33.56
N SER A 423 -6.88 -16.56 33.77
CA SER A 423 -5.48 -16.76 33.38
C SER A 423 -5.30 -16.97 31.87
N GLY A 424 -6.20 -17.73 31.23
CA GLY A 424 -6.18 -17.99 29.78
C GLY A 424 -6.13 -16.71 28.92
N PRO A 425 -7.00 -15.71 29.15
CA PRO A 425 -6.95 -14.41 28.47
C PRO A 425 -5.62 -13.67 28.60
N LEU A 426 -4.92 -13.80 29.74
CA LEU A 426 -3.64 -13.15 30.00
C LEU A 426 -2.48 -13.87 29.29
N VAL A 427 -2.53 -15.20 29.23
CA VAL A 427 -1.60 -16.01 28.43
C VAL A 427 -1.76 -15.68 26.94
N VAL A 428 -3.01 -15.60 26.47
CA VAL A 428 -3.32 -15.15 25.10
C VAL A 428 -2.81 -13.73 24.86
N LEU A 429 -3.01 -12.80 25.80
CA LEU A 429 -2.52 -11.43 25.69
C LEU A 429 -0.99 -11.36 25.57
N GLY A 430 -0.26 -12.10 26.40
CA GLY A 430 1.20 -12.16 26.34
C GLY A 430 1.72 -12.71 25.01
N PHE A 431 1.11 -13.80 24.53
CA PHE A 431 1.43 -14.36 23.21
C PHE A 431 1.07 -13.38 22.09
N ALA A 432 -0.10 -12.76 22.16
CA ALA A 432 -0.59 -11.84 21.15
C ALA A 432 0.29 -10.58 21.06
N GLY A 433 0.65 -9.97 22.19
CA GLY A 433 1.54 -8.81 22.25
C GLY A 433 2.91 -9.08 21.63
N THR A 434 3.43 -10.29 21.81
CA THR A 434 4.76 -10.67 21.31
C THR A 434 4.74 -11.02 19.82
N TRP A 435 3.75 -11.81 19.37
CA TRP A 435 3.77 -12.41 18.04
C TRP A 435 2.59 -12.00 17.16
N ALA A 436 1.35 -12.12 17.66
CA ALA A 436 0.17 -11.96 16.83
C ALA A 436 -0.08 -10.50 16.43
N LEU A 437 -0.04 -9.56 17.37
CA LEU A 437 -0.36 -8.14 17.13
C LEU A 437 0.62 -7.46 16.16
N PRO A 438 1.96 -7.68 16.24
CA PRO A 438 2.87 -7.20 15.21
C PRO A 438 2.55 -7.74 13.81
N LEU A 439 2.19 -9.02 13.70
CA LEU A 439 1.84 -9.65 12.43
C LEU A 439 0.50 -9.15 11.88
N LEU A 440 -0.52 -8.99 12.72
CA LEU A 440 -1.83 -8.46 12.33
C LEU A 440 -1.73 -6.99 11.90
N THR A 441 -0.98 -6.17 12.63
CA THR A 441 -0.75 -4.76 12.26
C THR A 441 0.03 -4.64 10.96
N SER A 442 1.02 -5.51 10.72
CA SER A 442 1.73 -5.65 9.45
C SER A 442 0.80 -5.96 8.28
N LEU A 443 -0.07 -6.98 8.41
CA LEU A 443 -0.97 -7.41 7.34
C LEU A 443 -2.03 -6.37 6.99
N VAL A 444 -2.47 -5.58 7.97
CA VAL A 444 -3.47 -4.53 7.76
C VAL A 444 -2.80 -3.22 7.38
N ALA A 445 -2.05 -2.59 8.29
CA ALA A 445 -1.50 -1.25 8.07
C ALA A 445 -0.33 -1.21 7.08
N GLY A 446 0.51 -2.25 7.06
CA GLY A 446 1.68 -2.32 6.19
C GLY A 446 1.34 -2.40 4.69
N ASP A 447 0.14 -2.84 4.33
CA ASP A 447 -0.29 -3.01 2.93
C ASP A 447 -1.30 -1.95 2.45
N VAL A 448 -1.88 -1.15 3.33
CA VAL A 448 -3.01 -0.25 3.00
C VAL A 448 -2.70 0.76 1.90
N PHE A 449 -1.47 1.29 1.86
CA PHE A 449 -1.01 2.24 0.85
C PHE A 449 -0.23 1.53 -0.26
N ALA A 450 0.69 0.63 0.10
CA ALA A 450 1.51 -0.13 -0.84
C ALA A 450 0.67 -0.96 -1.84
N ALA A 451 -0.50 -1.47 -1.43
CA ALA A 451 -1.39 -2.17 -2.35
C ALA A 451 -1.92 -1.27 -3.47
N GLU A 452 -2.15 0.02 -3.23
CA GLU A 452 -2.59 0.95 -4.28
C GLU A 452 -1.46 1.22 -5.29
N ASP A 453 -0.21 1.22 -4.83
CA ASP A 453 0.97 1.39 -5.67
C ASP A 453 1.18 0.20 -6.61
N ARG A 454 0.95 -1.02 -6.10
CA ARG A 454 1.05 -2.25 -6.90
C ARG A 454 -0.11 -2.43 -7.88
N LEU A 455 -1.29 -1.95 -7.52
CA LEU A 455 -2.50 -2.04 -8.37
C LEU A 455 -2.66 -0.85 -9.33
N GLY A 456 -1.85 0.21 -9.21
CA GLY A 456 -1.97 1.40 -10.05
C GLY A 456 -3.25 2.22 -9.80
N THR A 457 -3.91 2.01 -8.66
CA THR A 457 -5.25 2.53 -8.35
C THR A 457 -5.25 3.93 -7.74
N TRP A 458 -4.07 4.47 -7.36
CA TRP A 458 -3.92 5.85 -6.87
C TRP A 458 -4.57 6.89 -7.76
N ARG A 459 -4.44 6.71 -9.07
CA ARG A 459 -4.97 7.61 -10.10
C ARG A 459 -6.49 7.79 -9.94
N HIS A 460 -7.22 6.69 -9.78
CA HIS A 460 -8.67 6.68 -9.60
C HIS A 460 -9.07 7.34 -8.28
N LEU A 461 -8.33 7.08 -7.20
CA LEU A 461 -8.59 7.66 -5.89
C LEU A 461 -8.33 9.17 -5.85
N LEU A 462 -7.26 9.65 -6.47
CA LEU A 462 -6.91 11.07 -6.52
C LEU A 462 -7.94 11.87 -7.33
N VAL A 463 -8.33 11.37 -8.51
CA VAL A 463 -9.35 12.00 -9.36
C VAL A 463 -10.73 12.00 -8.70
N ALA A 464 -11.10 10.91 -8.01
CA ALA A 464 -12.42 10.81 -7.37
C ALA A 464 -12.51 11.62 -6.07
N VAL A 465 -11.55 11.47 -5.15
CA VAL A 465 -11.61 12.10 -3.82
C VAL A 465 -11.14 13.56 -3.84
N ARG A 466 -10.24 13.92 -4.77
CA ARG A 466 -9.70 15.28 -4.99
C ARG A 466 -9.07 15.94 -3.75
N SER A 467 -8.61 15.12 -2.80
CA SER A 467 -7.98 15.60 -1.58
C SER A 467 -7.11 14.51 -0.95
N PRO A 468 -5.77 14.58 -1.13
CA PRO A 468 -4.82 13.64 -0.52
C PRO A 468 -5.04 13.49 1.00
N ARG A 469 -5.33 14.59 1.70
CA ARG A 469 -5.60 14.59 3.15
C ARG A 469 -6.75 13.67 3.56
N ARG A 470 -7.81 13.62 2.74
CA ARG A 470 -9.02 12.84 3.02
C ARG A 470 -8.81 11.37 2.68
N ILE A 471 -8.02 11.09 1.64
CA ILE A 471 -7.62 9.72 1.28
C ILE A 471 -6.80 9.11 2.42
N PHE A 472 -5.78 9.86 2.90
CA PHE A 472 -4.96 9.39 4.02
C PHE A 472 -5.81 9.11 5.26
N ALA A 473 -6.66 10.07 5.67
CA ALA A 473 -7.52 9.92 6.83
C ALA A 473 -8.47 8.70 6.69
N ALA A 474 -9.12 8.52 5.55
CA ALA A 474 -10.02 7.39 5.31
C ALA A 474 -9.28 6.04 5.43
N LYS A 475 -8.11 5.93 4.80
CA LYS A 475 -7.26 4.73 4.83
C LYS A 475 -6.75 4.41 6.22
N ALA A 476 -6.21 5.40 6.92
CA ALA A 476 -5.70 5.25 8.28
C ALA A 476 -6.82 4.85 9.26
N LEU A 477 -7.99 5.48 9.18
CA LEU A 477 -9.15 5.14 10.02
C LEU A 477 -9.68 3.74 9.72
N ALA A 478 -9.75 3.33 8.44
CA ALA A 478 -10.18 1.99 8.05
C ALA A 478 -9.22 0.92 8.58
N ALA A 479 -7.91 1.13 8.42
CA ALA A 479 -6.87 0.25 8.96
C ALA A 479 -6.97 0.13 10.49
N ALA A 480 -7.08 1.25 11.19
CA ALA A 480 -7.25 1.29 12.64
C ALA A 480 -8.52 0.54 13.08
N THR A 481 -9.65 0.74 12.38
CA THR A 481 -10.91 0.05 12.69
C THR A 481 -10.76 -1.47 12.59
N VAL A 482 -10.14 -1.96 11.51
CA VAL A 482 -9.93 -3.41 11.33
C VAL A 482 -9.00 -3.95 12.41
N ILE A 483 -7.92 -3.25 12.75
CA ILE A 483 -6.99 -3.66 13.81
C ILE A 483 -7.71 -3.72 15.16
N LEU A 484 -8.49 -2.69 15.52
CA LEU A 484 -9.27 -2.67 16.76
C LEU A 484 -10.27 -3.82 16.82
N LEU A 485 -10.92 -4.14 15.70
CA LEU A 485 -11.83 -5.30 15.61
C LEU A 485 -11.10 -6.63 15.82
N LEU A 486 -9.90 -6.79 15.26
CA LEU A 486 -9.07 -7.98 15.46
C LEU A 486 -8.63 -8.13 16.92
N VAL A 487 -8.18 -7.04 17.56
CA VAL A 487 -7.81 -7.05 18.99
C VAL A 487 -9.02 -7.37 19.88
N ALA A 488 -10.16 -6.75 19.61
CA ALA A 488 -11.40 -7.04 20.33
C ALA A 488 -11.83 -8.50 20.15
N GLY A 489 -11.66 -9.07 18.95
CA GLY A 489 -11.89 -10.49 18.68
C GLY A 489 -10.99 -11.39 19.51
N LEU A 490 -9.68 -11.11 19.56
CA LEU A 490 -8.72 -11.85 20.37
C LEU A 490 -9.07 -11.81 21.86
N ALA A 491 -9.40 -10.63 22.38
CA ALA A 491 -9.79 -10.42 23.77
C ALA A 491 -11.07 -11.18 24.11
N ALA A 492 -12.13 -11.00 23.32
CA ALA A 492 -13.43 -11.64 23.54
C ALA A 492 -13.32 -13.17 23.45
N SER A 493 -12.57 -13.68 22.47
CA SER A 493 -12.33 -15.12 22.29
C SER A 493 -11.56 -15.72 23.46
N GLY A 494 -10.49 -15.05 23.90
CA GLY A 494 -9.70 -15.50 25.06
C GLY A 494 -10.51 -15.50 26.35
N LEU A 495 -11.27 -14.42 26.60
CA LEU A 495 -12.17 -14.27 27.74
C LEU A 495 -13.25 -15.36 27.77
N ALA A 496 -13.98 -15.53 26.66
CA ALA A 496 -15.00 -16.57 26.57
C ALA A 496 -14.40 -17.96 26.73
N GLY A 497 -13.24 -18.23 26.10
CA GLY A 497 -12.54 -19.51 26.22
C GLY A 497 -12.14 -19.83 27.65
N GLY A 498 -11.50 -18.91 28.37
CA GLY A 498 -11.10 -19.10 29.76
C GLY A 498 -12.26 -19.33 30.70
N LEU A 499 -13.32 -18.50 30.59
CA LEU A 499 -14.52 -18.63 31.42
C LEU A 499 -15.31 -19.91 31.14
N LEU A 500 -15.45 -20.32 29.88
CA LEU A 500 -16.11 -21.58 29.53
C LEU A 500 -15.27 -22.80 29.92
N ALA A 501 -13.95 -22.70 29.87
CA ALA A 501 -13.04 -23.79 30.19
C ALA A 501 -12.97 -24.05 31.70
N VAL A 502 -12.80 -23.02 32.53
CA VAL A 502 -12.46 -23.18 33.95
C VAL A 502 -13.48 -22.53 34.89
N GLY A 503 -14.27 -21.57 34.40
CA GLY A 503 -15.22 -20.80 35.19
C GLY A 503 -14.62 -19.56 35.85
N ASP A 504 -15.48 -18.79 36.52
CA ASP A 504 -15.10 -17.62 37.30
C ASP A 504 -14.54 -18.04 38.66
N LYS A 505 -13.23 -18.26 38.71
CA LYS A 505 -12.48 -18.61 39.92
C LYS A 505 -11.45 -17.52 40.24
N PRO A 506 -11.13 -17.28 41.52
CA PRO A 506 -10.12 -16.32 41.93
C PRO A 506 -8.80 -16.53 41.19
N LEU A 507 -8.15 -15.43 40.81
CA LEU A 507 -6.85 -15.45 40.13
C LEU A 507 -5.76 -15.14 41.14
N ILE A 508 -4.64 -15.87 41.10
CA ILE A 508 -3.48 -15.54 41.91
C ILE A 508 -2.61 -14.51 41.16
N GLY A 509 -2.30 -13.41 41.83
CA GLY A 509 -1.38 -12.36 41.33
C GLY A 509 0.04 -12.89 41.11
N LEU A 510 0.90 -12.06 40.50
CA LEU A 510 2.29 -12.46 40.21
C LEU A 510 3.14 -12.61 41.48
N ASP A 511 2.78 -11.87 42.50
CA ASP A 511 3.31 -11.84 43.87
C ASP A 511 2.52 -12.75 44.82
N GLY A 512 1.59 -13.57 44.34
CA GLY A 512 0.88 -14.56 45.16
C GLY A 512 -0.40 -14.08 45.87
N HIS A 513 -0.74 -12.79 45.81
CA HIS A 513 -1.99 -12.32 46.44
C HIS A 513 -3.25 -12.80 45.67
N PRO A 514 -4.33 -13.19 46.37
CA PRO A 514 -5.55 -13.63 45.70
C PRO A 514 -6.36 -12.43 45.17
N LEU A 515 -6.86 -12.57 43.94
CA LEU A 515 -7.78 -11.63 43.30
C LEU A 515 -9.16 -12.27 43.16
N SER A 516 -10.19 -11.55 43.60
CA SER A 516 -11.58 -11.97 43.37
C SER A 516 -11.91 -12.03 41.87
N GLY A 517 -12.93 -12.78 41.48
CA GLY A 517 -13.35 -12.87 40.07
C GLY A 517 -13.67 -11.50 39.45
N GLY A 518 -14.35 -10.62 40.20
CA GLY A 518 -14.65 -9.26 39.76
C GLY A 518 -13.40 -8.37 39.60
N ASP A 519 -12.46 -8.43 40.54
CA ASP A 519 -11.21 -7.68 40.45
C ASP A 519 -10.32 -8.20 39.32
N ALA A 520 -10.27 -9.53 39.14
CA ALA A 520 -9.57 -10.17 38.04
C ALA A 520 -10.17 -9.74 36.69
N ALA A 521 -11.50 -9.75 36.55
CA ALA A 521 -12.19 -9.31 35.34
C ALA A 521 -11.81 -7.87 34.95
N GLY A 522 -11.87 -6.94 35.91
CA GLY A 522 -11.51 -5.54 35.70
C GLY A 522 -10.06 -5.37 35.25
N LYS A 523 -9.12 -6.05 35.92
CA LYS A 523 -7.68 -5.99 35.60
C LYS A 523 -7.35 -6.64 34.26
N VAL A 524 -7.99 -7.76 33.91
CA VAL A 524 -7.80 -8.44 32.62
C VAL A 524 -8.28 -7.55 31.47
N LEU A 525 -9.48 -6.94 31.60
CA LEU A 525 -9.99 -5.99 30.61
C LEU A 525 -9.06 -4.78 30.47
N LEU A 526 -8.61 -4.22 31.59
CA LEU A 526 -7.68 -3.10 31.59
C LEU A 526 -6.34 -3.47 30.92
N ALA A 527 -5.82 -4.68 31.11
CA ALA A 527 -4.60 -5.16 30.44
C ALA A 527 -4.77 -5.19 28.92
N TRP A 528 -5.90 -5.69 28.42
CA TRP A 528 -6.24 -5.67 26.98
C TRP A 528 -6.38 -4.25 26.43
N VAL A 529 -7.01 -3.34 27.19
CA VAL A 529 -7.11 -1.92 26.82
C VAL A 529 -5.73 -1.27 26.74
N CYS A 530 -4.83 -1.56 27.69
CA CYS A 530 -3.47 -1.02 27.69
C CYS A 530 -2.65 -1.51 26.48
N ALA A 531 -2.91 -2.72 25.97
CA ALA A 531 -2.25 -3.25 24.79
C ALA A 531 -2.66 -2.56 23.47
N LEU A 532 -3.75 -1.77 23.46
CA LEU A 532 -4.16 -1.01 22.29
C LEU A 532 -3.15 0.07 21.92
N ALA A 533 -2.56 0.77 22.89
CA ALA A 533 -1.60 1.83 22.64
C ALA A 533 -0.35 1.35 21.87
N PRO A 534 0.38 0.31 22.30
CA PRO A 534 1.51 -0.21 21.54
C PRO A 534 1.11 -0.86 20.21
N THR A 535 -0.11 -1.41 20.11
CA THR A 535 -0.62 -1.92 18.83
C THR A 535 -0.88 -0.79 17.83
N LEU A 536 -1.42 0.34 18.28
CA LEU A 536 -1.57 1.54 17.45
C LEU A 536 -0.22 2.13 17.05
N ALA A 537 0.79 2.07 17.92
CA ALA A 537 2.16 2.48 17.58
C ALA A 537 2.73 1.63 16.45
N LEU A 538 2.62 0.30 16.53
CA LEU A 538 3.05 -0.62 15.47
C LEU A 538 2.25 -0.42 14.18
N ALA A 539 0.94 -0.19 14.27
CA ALA A 539 0.10 0.15 13.13
C ALA A 539 0.57 1.43 12.44
N ALA A 540 0.88 2.48 13.21
CA ALA A 540 1.38 3.76 12.68
C ALA A 540 2.75 3.62 12.01
N ILE A 541 3.65 2.81 12.59
CA ILE A 541 4.92 2.42 11.95
C ILE A 541 4.65 1.68 10.63
N GLY A 542 3.65 0.79 10.60
CA GLY A 542 3.21 0.11 9.39
C GLY A 542 2.67 1.07 8.32
N LEU A 543 1.86 2.06 8.69
CA LEU A 543 1.39 3.10 7.78
C LEU A 543 2.56 3.91 7.19
N LEU A 544 3.52 4.30 8.04
CA LEU A 544 4.73 4.99 7.60
C LEU A 544 5.53 4.13 6.60
N GLY A 545 5.76 2.85 6.92
CA GLY A 545 6.41 1.90 6.02
C GLY A 545 5.66 1.74 4.69
N SER A 546 4.34 1.59 4.74
CA SER A 546 3.47 1.43 3.57
C SER A 546 3.52 2.64 2.64
N VAL A 547 3.57 3.86 3.19
CA VAL A 547 3.67 5.10 2.42
C VAL A 547 5.07 5.30 1.86
N ALA A 548 6.10 5.03 2.67
CA ALA A 548 7.47 5.38 2.35
C ALA A 548 8.16 4.39 1.40
N LEU A 549 7.82 3.09 1.49
CA LEU A 549 8.40 2.02 0.67
C LEU A 549 7.65 1.77 -0.66
N GLY A 550 6.57 2.51 -0.92
CA GLY A 550 5.88 2.53 -2.21
C GLY A 550 5.42 1.15 -2.69
N ARG A 551 5.88 0.75 -3.89
CA ARG A 551 5.52 -0.55 -4.52
C ARG A 551 6.12 -1.77 -3.81
N SER A 552 7.14 -1.56 -2.96
CA SER A 552 7.85 -2.67 -2.32
C SER A 552 6.98 -3.39 -1.30
N PRO A 553 6.93 -4.74 -1.31
CA PRO A 553 6.25 -5.50 -0.27
C PRO A 553 6.94 -5.36 1.10
N MET A 554 8.11 -4.70 1.18
CA MET A 554 8.82 -4.42 2.43
C MET A 554 8.00 -3.61 3.43
N GLY A 555 7.03 -2.81 2.98
CA GLY A 555 6.08 -2.14 3.87
C GLY A 555 5.34 -3.09 4.80
N LEU A 556 5.07 -4.33 4.36
CA LEU A 556 4.47 -5.36 5.22
C LEU A 556 5.43 -5.79 6.32
N LEU A 557 6.73 -5.90 6.08
CA LEU A 557 7.65 -6.43 7.09
C LEU A 557 7.99 -5.42 8.20
N VAL A 558 7.79 -4.11 7.97
CA VAL A 558 8.25 -3.06 8.89
C VAL A 558 7.73 -3.24 10.32
N PRO A 559 6.42 -3.46 10.59
CA PRO A 559 5.94 -3.61 11.97
C PRO A 559 6.50 -4.84 12.67
N VAL A 560 6.65 -5.95 11.95
CA VAL A 560 7.17 -7.21 12.49
C VAL A 560 8.66 -7.06 12.82
N VAL A 561 9.45 -6.52 11.91
CA VAL A 561 10.89 -6.28 12.12
C VAL A 561 11.10 -5.28 13.27
N ALA A 562 10.32 -4.21 13.32
CA ALA A 562 10.38 -3.23 14.41
C ALA A 562 10.04 -3.88 15.76
N ALA A 563 8.98 -4.68 15.83
CA ALA A 563 8.60 -5.39 17.05
C ALA A 563 9.67 -6.39 17.51
N LEU A 564 10.23 -7.18 16.59
CA LEU A 564 11.33 -8.12 16.88
C LEU A 564 12.58 -7.39 17.38
N ALA A 565 12.95 -6.28 16.75
CA ALA A 565 14.07 -5.46 17.19
C ALA A 565 13.85 -4.87 18.59
N MET A 566 12.64 -4.38 18.88
CA MET A 566 12.27 -3.91 20.21
C MET A 566 12.31 -5.03 21.25
N GLN A 567 11.88 -6.24 20.89
CA GLN A 567 11.91 -7.41 21.77
C GLN A 567 13.34 -7.85 22.06
N LEU A 568 14.21 -7.91 21.06
CA LEU A 568 15.64 -8.18 21.25
C LEU A 568 16.29 -7.13 22.14
N ALA A 569 15.96 -5.85 21.95
CA ALA A 569 16.43 -4.77 22.82
C ALA A 569 16.00 -4.98 24.28
N GLN A 570 14.79 -5.47 24.53
CA GLN A 570 14.30 -5.75 25.89
C GLN A 570 15.00 -6.93 26.59
N MET A 571 15.65 -7.82 25.84
CA MET A 571 16.45 -8.91 26.40
C MET A 571 17.85 -8.46 26.83
N LEU A 572 18.30 -7.29 26.37
CA LEU A 572 19.58 -6.70 26.74
C LEU A 572 19.46 -5.93 28.07
N PRO A 573 20.55 -5.82 28.85
CA PRO A 573 20.59 -5.06 30.11
C PRO A 573 20.62 -3.55 29.84
N LEU A 574 19.56 -3.01 29.24
CA LEU A 574 19.43 -1.60 28.89
C LEU A 574 18.94 -0.76 30.09
N PRO A 575 19.34 0.53 30.16
CA PRO A 575 18.79 1.48 31.14
C PRO A 575 17.26 1.50 31.14
N VAL A 576 16.65 1.78 32.30
CA VAL A 576 15.18 1.85 32.43
C VAL A 576 14.58 2.85 31.45
N ALA A 577 15.19 4.03 31.31
CA ALA A 577 14.75 5.05 30.36
C ALA A 577 14.70 4.55 28.91
N VAL A 578 15.68 3.73 28.51
CA VAL A 578 15.78 3.16 27.16
C VAL A 578 14.67 2.15 26.91
N ARG A 579 14.39 1.28 27.90
CA ARG A 579 13.30 0.29 27.79
C ARG A 579 11.93 0.97 27.77
N LEU A 580 11.69 1.93 28.64
CA LEU A 580 10.43 2.68 28.71
C LEU A 580 10.17 3.53 27.45
N ALA A 581 11.22 3.96 26.74
CA ALA A 581 11.09 4.72 25.50
C ALA A 581 10.64 3.89 24.29
N LEU A 582 10.66 2.55 24.39
CA LEU A 582 10.21 1.65 23.33
C LEU A 582 8.73 1.29 23.50
N PRO A 583 7.88 1.46 22.46
CA PRO A 583 6.47 1.08 22.51
C PRO A 583 6.25 -0.38 22.93
N GLY A 584 7.16 -1.28 22.53
CA GLY A 584 7.08 -2.69 22.90
C GLY A 584 7.04 -2.95 24.40
N TYR A 585 7.52 -2.04 25.26
CA TYR A 585 7.52 -2.24 26.71
C TYR A 585 6.10 -2.26 27.29
N ALA A 586 5.16 -1.54 26.67
CA ALA A 586 3.77 -1.53 27.09
C ALA A 586 3.10 -2.92 26.99
N PHE A 587 3.56 -3.79 26.07
CA PHE A 587 3.10 -5.18 25.98
C PHE A 587 3.52 -6.07 27.16
N ILE A 588 4.37 -5.59 28.06
CA ILE A 588 4.82 -6.32 29.25
C ILE A 588 4.42 -5.57 30.53
N SER A 589 4.37 -4.25 30.51
CA SER A 589 4.12 -3.43 31.70
C SER A 589 2.74 -3.63 32.37
N TRP A 590 1.75 -4.19 31.65
CA TRP A 590 0.43 -4.52 32.22
C TRP A 590 0.51 -5.56 33.34
N ASN A 591 1.60 -6.32 33.43
CA ASN A 591 1.90 -7.23 34.54
C ASN A 591 1.82 -6.53 35.91
N GLY A 592 2.17 -5.24 35.98
CA GLY A 592 2.11 -4.45 37.22
C GLY A 592 0.69 -4.24 37.78
N LEU A 593 -0.37 -4.53 37.01
CA LEU A 593 -1.75 -4.55 37.50
C LEU A 593 -2.02 -5.72 38.46
N PHE A 594 -1.21 -6.77 38.36
CA PHE A 594 -1.37 -8.03 39.07
C PHE A 594 -0.35 -8.20 40.21
N THR A 595 0.19 -7.10 40.75
CA THR A 595 1.04 -7.06 41.95
C THR A 595 0.40 -6.24 43.07
N ALA A 596 0.76 -6.50 44.32
CA ALA A 596 0.39 -5.72 45.49
C ALA A 596 1.68 -5.28 46.26
N PRO A 597 2.02 -3.98 46.28
CA PRO A 597 1.31 -2.85 45.67
C PRO A 597 1.37 -2.87 44.13
N GLN A 598 0.38 -2.24 43.51
CA GLN A 598 0.29 -2.15 42.04
C GLN A 598 1.39 -1.24 41.48
N GLN A 599 2.04 -1.70 40.40
CA GLN A 599 3.09 -0.94 39.72
C GLN A 599 2.53 -0.22 38.48
N LEU A 600 1.79 0.87 38.71
CA LEU A 600 1.11 1.62 37.64
C LEU A 600 2.03 2.56 36.85
N SER A 601 3.10 3.09 37.46
CA SER A 601 3.94 4.11 36.81
C SER A 601 4.59 3.61 35.52
N PRO A 602 5.24 2.41 35.46
CA PRO A 602 5.82 1.90 34.22
C PRO A 602 4.77 1.65 33.13
N LEU A 603 3.56 1.23 33.52
CA LEU A 603 2.43 1.01 32.62
C LEU A 603 1.95 2.32 31.98
N LEU A 604 1.69 3.34 32.80
CA LEU A 604 1.23 4.64 32.31
C LEU A 604 2.26 5.30 31.39
N ILE A 605 3.55 5.21 31.75
CA ILE A 605 4.65 5.70 30.91
C ILE A 605 4.67 4.94 29.58
N GLY A 606 4.63 3.59 29.61
CA GLY A 606 4.65 2.78 28.40
C GLY A 606 3.47 3.07 27.46
N VAL A 607 2.26 3.25 28.02
CA VAL A 607 1.07 3.66 27.26
C VAL A 607 1.25 5.04 26.65
N ALA A 608 1.69 6.03 27.44
CA ALA A 608 1.92 7.40 26.97
C ALA A 608 2.96 7.45 25.84
N VAL A 609 4.10 6.79 26.01
CA VAL A 609 5.16 6.65 25.00
C VAL A 609 4.60 6.01 23.73
N SER A 610 3.83 4.93 23.86
CA SER A 610 3.22 4.26 22.70
C SER A 610 2.25 5.17 21.94
N LEU A 611 1.44 5.96 22.65
CA LEU A 611 0.54 6.94 22.01
C LEU A 611 1.31 8.06 21.31
N VAL A 612 2.40 8.56 21.91
CA VAL A 612 3.29 9.55 21.26
C VAL A 612 3.88 8.96 19.97
N TRP A 613 4.38 7.72 20.01
CA TRP A 613 4.85 7.03 18.81
C TRP A 613 3.75 6.87 17.75
N ALA A 614 2.54 6.49 18.15
CA ALA A 614 1.41 6.35 17.24
C ALA A 614 1.08 7.68 16.54
N VAL A 615 1.05 8.78 17.29
CA VAL A 615 0.78 10.13 16.75
C VAL A 615 1.91 10.58 15.83
N VAL A 616 3.16 10.51 16.27
CA VAL A 616 4.32 10.98 15.49
C VAL A 616 4.51 10.15 14.23
N ALA A 617 4.46 8.82 14.31
CA ALA A 617 4.60 7.97 13.12
C ALA A 617 3.46 8.18 12.12
N THR A 618 2.21 8.37 12.59
CA THR A 618 1.08 8.70 11.71
C THR A 618 1.24 10.09 11.08
N ALA A 619 1.73 11.08 11.84
CA ALA A 619 2.00 12.43 11.34
C ALA A 619 3.12 12.42 10.29
N LEU A 620 4.20 11.67 10.51
CA LEU A 620 5.26 11.47 9.53
C LEU A 620 4.73 10.77 8.27
N ALA A 621 3.94 9.71 8.42
CA ALA A 621 3.31 9.02 7.29
C ALA A 621 2.43 9.99 6.49
N TYR A 622 1.66 10.84 7.16
CA TYR A 622 0.85 11.88 6.54
C TYR A 622 1.70 12.93 5.80
N LEU A 623 2.76 13.43 6.42
CA LEU A 623 3.65 14.42 5.79
C LEU A 623 4.37 13.86 4.57
N VAL A 624 4.89 12.63 4.67
CA VAL A 624 5.51 11.92 3.54
C VAL A 624 4.48 11.70 2.43
N PHE A 625 3.26 11.29 2.79
CA PHE A 625 2.17 11.09 1.82
C PHE A 625 1.79 12.39 1.10
N LEU A 626 1.71 13.53 1.80
CA LEU A 626 1.38 14.81 1.19
C LEU A 626 2.48 15.38 0.30
N ARG A 627 3.75 15.05 0.59
CA ARG A 627 4.91 15.43 -0.23
C ARG A 627 5.19 14.43 -1.35
N ARG A 628 4.46 13.32 -1.39
CA ARG A 628 4.66 12.27 -2.38
C ARG A 628 4.18 12.78 -3.73
N ASP A 629 5.06 12.67 -4.72
CA ASP A 629 4.69 12.93 -6.09
C ASP A 629 4.03 11.67 -6.66
N PHE A 630 2.74 11.75 -6.96
CA PHE A 630 1.98 10.65 -7.56
C PHE A 630 2.10 10.63 -9.09
N THR A 631 2.73 11.66 -9.68
CA THR A 631 2.83 11.85 -11.12
C THR A 631 4.09 11.23 -11.74
N ASN A 632 5.09 10.94 -10.91
CA ASN A 632 6.40 10.46 -11.35
C ASN A 632 6.64 9.02 -10.84
N LEU A 633 6.23 8.03 -11.63
CA LEU A 633 6.21 6.60 -11.24
C LEU A 633 7.57 5.89 -11.38
N THR A 634 8.57 6.53 -11.98
CA THR A 634 9.87 5.93 -12.33
C THR A 634 11.02 6.45 -11.47
N VAL A 635 10.86 7.58 -10.77
CA VAL A 635 11.90 8.10 -9.87
C VAL A 635 11.74 7.49 -8.48
N ASP A 636 12.40 6.34 -8.30
CA ASP A 636 12.51 5.60 -7.04
C ASP A 636 13.43 6.35 -6.06
N SER A 637 13.01 7.53 -5.61
CA SER A 637 13.62 8.22 -4.46
C SER A 637 13.26 7.55 -3.12
N ALA A 638 12.64 6.36 -3.17
CA ALA A 638 12.14 5.60 -2.04
C ALA A 638 13.21 5.39 -0.95
N GLY A 639 14.45 5.04 -1.31
CA GLY A 639 15.53 4.78 -0.34
C GLY A 639 16.01 6.02 0.42
N ARG A 640 16.23 7.15 -0.27
CA ARG A 640 16.75 8.37 0.38
C ARG A 640 15.67 9.09 1.19
N ARG A 641 14.41 9.08 0.72
CA ARG A 641 13.27 9.67 1.46
C ARG A 641 12.84 8.82 2.65
N THR A 642 12.89 7.49 2.59
CA THR A 642 12.57 6.62 3.75
C THR A 642 13.53 6.83 4.91
N LEU A 643 14.84 6.88 4.63
CA LEU A 643 15.86 7.11 5.67
C LEU A 643 15.71 8.49 6.32
N THR A 644 15.58 9.54 5.50
CA THR A 644 15.58 10.94 5.99
C THR A 644 14.26 11.39 6.60
N PHE A 645 13.11 10.99 6.03
CA PHE A 645 11.78 11.43 6.48
C PHE A 645 11.00 10.36 7.27
N GLY A 646 11.50 9.12 7.33
CA GLY A 646 10.88 8.03 8.08
C GLY A 646 11.69 7.60 9.31
N VAL A 647 12.85 6.96 9.08
CA VAL A 647 13.65 6.33 10.15
C VAL A 647 14.30 7.37 11.07
N ALA A 648 14.96 8.39 10.52
CA ALA A 648 15.69 9.38 11.32
C ALA A 648 14.78 10.16 12.31
N PRO A 649 13.57 10.62 11.93
CA PRO A 649 12.65 11.24 12.88
C PRO A 649 12.18 10.33 14.01
N LEU A 650 11.97 9.03 13.74
CA LEU A 650 11.61 8.06 14.78
C LEU A 650 12.80 7.75 15.72
N ALA A 651 14.02 7.70 15.19
CA ALA A 651 15.23 7.61 16.00
C ALA A 651 15.41 8.88 16.87
N GLY A 652 15.12 10.06 16.32
CA GLY A 652 15.11 11.32 17.06
C GLY A 652 14.04 11.34 18.16
N LEU A 653 12.83 10.84 17.88
CA LEU A 653 11.77 10.67 18.88
C LEU A 653 12.21 9.73 20.00
N PHE A 654 12.83 8.60 19.65
CA PHE A 654 13.36 7.66 20.62
C PHE A 654 14.40 8.33 21.52
N ALA A 655 15.43 8.97 20.95
CA ALA A 655 16.47 9.66 21.71
C ALA A 655 15.90 10.77 22.62
N ALA A 656 14.95 11.56 22.12
CA ALA A 656 14.27 12.59 22.90
C ALA A 656 13.47 11.99 24.07
N THR A 657 12.74 10.88 23.82
CA THR A 657 11.97 10.17 24.85
C THR A 657 12.89 9.60 25.93
N VAL A 658 14.02 9.00 25.53
CA VAL A 658 15.04 8.53 26.49
C VAL A 658 15.58 9.68 27.34
N GLY A 659 15.89 10.83 26.73
CA GLY A 659 16.35 12.01 27.45
C GLY A 659 15.33 12.54 28.47
N VAL A 660 14.06 12.68 28.06
CA VAL A 660 12.97 13.11 28.95
C VAL A 660 12.79 12.14 30.11
N LEU A 661 12.80 10.83 29.85
CA LEU A 661 12.62 9.82 30.89
C LEU A 661 13.82 9.78 31.86
N ALA A 662 15.05 9.92 31.35
CA ALA A 662 16.24 9.99 32.18
C ALA A 662 16.21 11.18 33.15
N VAL A 663 15.74 12.35 32.69
CA VAL A 663 15.57 13.54 33.53
C VAL A 663 14.40 13.39 34.51
N ALA A 664 13.33 12.72 34.10
CA ALA A 664 12.13 12.49 34.92
C ALA A 664 12.30 11.40 36.01
N GLY A 665 13.53 10.91 36.23
CA GLY A 665 13.83 9.96 37.31
C GLY A 665 13.72 8.49 36.89
N ALA A 666 13.48 8.16 35.62
CA ALA A 666 13.74 6.82 35.11
C ALA A 666 15.27 6.67 34.99
N GLY A 667 15.91 6.24 36.07
CA GLY A 667 17.37 6.25 36.22
C GLY A 667 18.13 5.61 35.04
N THR A 668 19.40 5.99 34.92
CA THR A 668 20.34 5.48 33.89
C THR A 668 20.79 4.04 34.14
N GLY A 669 20.50 3.50 35.32
CA GLY A 669 20.80 2.12 35.70
C GLY A 669 19.79 1.08 35.21
N SER A 670 20.02 -0.17 35.58
CA SER A 670 19.17 -1.33 35.26
C SER A 670 17.78 -1.28 35.91
N GLY A 671 17.57 -0.42 36.91
CA GLY A 671 16.34 -0.37 37.71
C GLY A 671 16.15 -1.55 38.66
N ILE A 672 17.05 -2.54 38.63
CA ILE A 672 17.16 -3.67 39.55
C ILE A 672 18.15 -3.26 40.63
N THR A 673 17.62 -2.95 41.81
CA THR A 673 18.38 -2.47 42.97
C THR A 673 18.14 -3.41 44.13
N GLN A 674 19.12 -3.56 45.01
CA GLN A 674 19.02 -4.34 46.24
C GLN A 674 17.70 -4.11 47.00
N GLU A 675 17.36 -2.84 47.25
CA GLU A 675 16.16 -2.45 48.00
C GLU A 675 14.86 -2.97 47.36
N LYS A 676 14.72 -2.81 46.04
CA LYS A 676 13.55 -3.30 45.29
C LYS A 676 13.47 -4.82 45.32
N LEU A 677 14.60 -5.52 45.19
CA LEU A 677 14.63 -6.98 45.22
C LEU A 677 14.25 -7.50 46.61
N GLN A 678 14.79 -6.91 47.67
CA GLN A 678 14.44 -7.23 49.05
C GLN A 678 12.95 -7.01 49.33
N LYS A 679 12.42 -5.84 48.91
CA LYS A 679 11.01 -5.51 49.09
C LYS A 679 10.09 -6.44 48.30
N SER A 680 10.45 -6.78 47.07
CA SER A 680 9.70 -7.70 46.21
C SER A 680 9.68 -9.10 46.81
N LEU A 681 10.85 -9.65 47.16
CA LEU A 681 10.96 -11.00 47.70
C LEU A 681 10.26 -11.15 49.07
N ALA A 682 10.36 -10.14 49.93
CA ALA A 682 9.66 -10.14 51.22
C ALA A 682 8.13 -10.13 51.05
N ALA A 683 7.61 -9.34 50.10
CA ALA A 683 6.19 -9.29 49.80
C ALA A 683 5.69 -10.61 49.19
N ASP A 684 6.40 -11.14 48.20
CA ASP A 684 6.08 -12.42 47.56
C ASP A 684 6.06 -13.55 48.59
N PHE A 685 7.07 -13.64 49.45
CA PHE A 685 7.12 -14.64 50.52
C PHE A 685 5.93 -14.50 51.48
N ALA A 686 5.61 -13.28 51.93
CA ALA A 686 4.48 -13.05 52.83
C ALA A 686 3.15 -13.50 52.22
N HIS A 687 2.93 -13.20 50.94
CA HIS A 687 1.71 -13.62 50.23
C HIS A 687 1.66 -15.15 50.02
N LEU A 688 2.75 -15.76 49.57
CA LEU A 688 2.83 -17.21 49.36
C LEU A 688 2.69 -17.99 50.68
N TYR A 689 3.23 -17.47 51.79
CA TYR A 689 3.05 -18.07 53.11
C TYR A 689 1.58 -18.07 53.51
N ARG A 690 0.87 -16.96 53.31
CA ARG A 690 -0.57 -16.86 53.59
C ARG A 690 -1.40 -17.79 52.70
N LEU A 691 -1.02 -17.93 51.44
CA LEU A 691 -1.64 -18.88 50.51
C LEU A 691 -1.48 -20.31 51.02
N GLN A 692 -0.27 -20.71 51.40
CA GLN A 692 0.01 -22.04 51.95
C GLN A 692 -0.76 -22.30 53.25
N GLU A 693 -0.79 -21.36 54.19
CA GLU A 693 -1.51 -21.54 55.46
C GLU A 693 -3.01 -21.74 55.23
N ALA A 694 -3.58 -21.05 54.24
CA ALA A 694 -4.96 -21.27 53.83
C ALA A 694 -5.18 -22.67 53.24
N GLU A 695 -4.29 -23.15 52.38
CA GLU A 695 -4.34 -24.52 51.82
C GLU A 695 -4.21 -25.59 52.91
N LEU A 696 -3.37 -25.34 53.92
CA LEU A 696 -3.17 -26.20 55.08
C LEU A 696 -4.26 -26.07 56.15
N HIS A 697 -5.30 -25.26 55.92
CA HIS A 697 -6.41 -25.02 56.85
C HIS A 697 -5.94 -24.52 58.24
N ARG A 698 -4.87 -23.73 58.26
CA ARG A 698 -4.33 -23.13 59.47
C ARG A 698 -4.94 -21.75 59.74
N PRO A 699 -4.86 -21.23 60.97
CA PRO A 699 -5.39 -19.91 61.31
C PRO A 699 -4.81 -18.83 60.39
N PRO A 700 -5.63 -17.89 59.89
CA PRO A 700 -5.15 -16.86 58.97
C PRO A 700 -4.18 -15.93 59.67
N ILE A 701 -3.03 -15.69 59.03
CA ILE A 701 -2.01 -14.73 59.48
C ILE A 701 -2.02 -13.54 58.51
N THR A 702 -1.88 -12.33 59.05
CA THR A 702 -1.77 -11.11 58.25
C THR A 702 -0.31 -10.81 57.88
N GLU A 703 -0.08 -10.09 56.78
CA GLU A 703 1.27 -9.66 56.38
C GLU A 703 1.98 -8.87 57.48
N ALA A 704 1.25 -8.00 58.19
CA ALA A 704 1.78 -7.22 59.30
C ALA A 704 2.23 -8.10 60.48
N GLN A 705 1.54 -9.22 60.73
CA GLN A 705 1.92 -10.18 61.77
C GLN A 705 3.13 -11.03 61.36
N LEU A 706 3.22 -11.39 60.07
CA LEU A 706 4.35 -12.11 59.51
C LEU A 706 5.65 -11.30 59.58
N ALA A 707 5.56 -9.98 59.45
CA ALA A 707 6.70 -9.05 59.47
C ALA A 707 7.86 -9.56 58.60
N ALA A 708 7.53 -10.08 57.41
CA ALA A 708 8.51 -10.68 56.51
C ALA A 708 9.51 -9.62 56.04
N GLY A 709 10.79 -9.97 56.06
CA GLY A 709 11.90 -9.16 55.58
C GLY A 709 12.84 -9.99 54.72
N ALA A 710 13.62 -9.33 53.87
CA ALA A 710 14.64 -10.00 53.06
C ALA A 710 15.95 -9.22 53.09
N ALA A 711 17.06 -9.93 53.18
CA ALA A 711 18.43 -9.41 53.10
C ALA A 711 19.12 -10.04 51.89
N CYS A 712 19.31 -9.26 50.83
CA CYS A 712 19.89 -9.74 49.57
C CYS A 712 21.32 -9.24 49.39
N THR A 713 22.22 -10.07 48.90
CA THR A 713 23.59 -9.73 48.50
C THR A 713 23.85 -10.24 47.09
N LYS A 714 24.78 -9.61 46.36
CA LYS A 714 25.15 -9.99 44.99
C LYS A 714 26.62 -10.37 44.93
N GLY A 715 26.94 -11.47 44.25
CA GLY A 715 28.31 -11.98 44.13
C GLY A 715 28.99 -12.18 45.50
N ASP A 716 28.27 -12.74 46.46
CA ASP A 716 28.69 -12.89 47.87
C ASP A 716 29.14 -11.58 48.54
N GLY A 717 28.57 -10.45 48.11
CA GLY A 717 28.90 -9.11 48.62
C GLY A 717 30.12 -8.48 47.97
N LEU A 718 30.75 -9.15 46.99
CA LEU A 718 31.89 -8.64 46.23
C LEU A 718 31.46 -7.83 44.99
N ALA A 719 30.19 -7.94 44.57
CA ALA A 719 29.64 -7.20 43.46
C ALA A 719 28.76 -6.03 43.93
N ALA A 720 28.67 -4.96 43.13
CA ALA A 720 27.70 -3.90 43.36
C ALA A 720 26.28 -4.51 43.37
N PRO A 721 25.43 -4.24 44.38
CA PRO A 721 24.15 -4.92 44.56
C PRO A 721 23.07 -4.32 43.65
N GLU A 722 23.33 -4.33 42.34
CA GLU A 722 22.47 -3.81 41.28
C GLU A 722 22.59 -4.65 40.01
N GLY A 723 21.53 -4.64 39.20
CA GLY A 723 21.50 -5.28 37.88
C GLY A 723 21.16 -6.76 37.86
N PRO A 724 20.90 -7.31 36.65
CA PRO A 724 20.55 -8.70 36.46
C PRO A 724 21.72 -9.65 36.78
N GLY A 725 21.44 -10.94 36.92
CA GLY A 725 22.41 -11.99 37.22
C GLY A 725 21.81 -13.13 38.04
N ASN A 726 22.50 -14.27 38.06
CA ASN A 726 22.18 -15.48 38.83
C ASN A 726 22.99 -15.61 40.13
N ASP A 727 23.63 -14.50 40.52
CA ASP A 727 24.56 -14.35 41.63
C ASP A 727 23.94 -13.60 42.82
N TRP A 728 22.60 -13.49 42.85
CA TRP A 728 21.87 -12.91 43.97
C TRP A 728 21.59 -13.99 45.02
N ARG A 729 21.97 -13.72 46.27
CA ARG A 729 21.66 -14.56 47.42
C ARG A 729 20.88 -13.76 48.45
N CYS A 730 19.68 -14.22 48.78
CA CYS A 730 18.77 -13.53 49.68
C CYS A 730 18.42 -14.41 50.88
N VAL A 731 18.45 -13.83 52.07
CA VAL A 731 17.95 -14.46 53.29
C VAL A 731 16.61 -13.81 53.63
N VAL A 732 15.53 -14.59 53.57
CA VAL A 732 14.19 -14.16 53.97
C VAL A 732 13.97 -14.52 55.43
N THR A 733 13.44 -13.59 56.22
CA THR A 733 13.15 -13.76 57.64
C THR A 733 11.70 -13.42 57.92
N TRP A 734 11.02 -14.21 58.75
CA TRP A 734 9.61 -13.96 59.11
C TRP A 734 9.31 -14.35 60.56
N HIS A 735 8.23 -13.81 61.09
CA HIS A 735 7.75 -14.07 62.44
C HIS A 735 6.39 -14.79 62.40
N VAL A 736 6.25 -15.85 63.19
CA VAL A 736 4.97 -16.56 63.34
C VAL A 736 4.39 -16.21 64.70
N PRO A 737 3.15 -15.68 64.77
CA PRO A 737 2.53 -15.34 66.05
C PRO A 737 2.54 -16.52 67.03
N GLY A 738 3.05 -16.29 68.24
CA GLY A 738 3.16 -17.33 69.28
C GLY A 738 4.42 -18.19 69.21
N VAL A 739 5.31 -17.96 68.24
CA VAL A 739 6.61 -18.65 68.12
C VAL A 739 7.74 -17.66 68.42
N ALA A 740 8.59 -17.96 69.40
CA ALA A 740 9.68 -17.06 69.81
C ALA A 740 10.84 -17.00 68.81
N ILE A 741 10.98 -18.02 67.96
CA ILE A 741 12.07 -18.14 66.99
C ILE A 741 11.65 -17.48 65.67
N THR A 742 12.53 -16.63 65.13
CA THR A 742 12.35 -16.05 63.78
C THR A 742 12.66 -17.12 62.74
N GLY A 743 11.72 -17.38 61.84
CA GLY A 743 11.94 -18.27 60.70
C GLY A 743 12.92 -17.63 59.71
N GLN A 744 13.79 -18.44 59.11
CA GLN A 744 14.73 -17.99 58.09
C GLN A 744 14.81 -19.00 56.94
N ALA A 745 14.92 -18.50 55.71
CA ALA A 745 15.13 -19.28 54.50
C ALA A 745 16.11 -18.55 53.58
N VAL A 746 16.98 -19.31 52.92
CA VAL A 746 17.98 -18.77 51.99
C VAL A 746 17.53 -19.10 50.56
N TYR A 747 17.56 -18.10 49.68
CA TYR A 747 17.22 -18.24 48.27
C TYR A 747 18.37 -17.77 47.39
N GLN A 748 18.63 -18.53 46.33
CA GLN A 748 19.43 -18.08 45.20
C GLN A 748 18.48 -17.53 44.12
N LEU A 749 18.71 -16.29 43.69
CA LEU A 749 17.86 -15.62 42.71
C LEU A 749 18.57 -15.53 41.36
N ASP A 750 17.85 -15.93 40.31
CA ASP A 750 18.20 -15.64 38.92
C ASP A 750 17.36 -14.49 38.39
N VAL A 751 17.95 -13.30 38.32
CA VAL A 751 17.28 -12.06 37.94
C VAL A 751 17.59 -11.72 36.49
N THR A 752 16.57 -11.75 35.64
CA THR A 752 16.67 -11.39 34.22
C THR A 752 16.75 -9.87 34.00
N ALA A 753 17.23 -9.44 32.82
CA ALA A 753 17.38 -8.03 32.46
C ALA A 753 16.07 -7.21 32.55
N ASN A 754 14.91 -7.84 32.40
CA ASN A 754 13.61 -7.17 32.50
C ASN A 754 13.06 -7.08 33.95
N GLY A 755 13.82 -7.57 34.94
CA GLY A 755 13.48 -7.51 36.36
C GLY A 755 12.65 -8.70 36.87
N ARG A 756 12.30 -9.67 36.02
CA ARG A 756 11.74 -10.95 36.49
C ARG A 756 12.83 -11.78 37.13
N TYR A 757 12.49 -12.49 38.20
CA TYR A 757 13.40 -13.41 38.85
C TYR A 757 12.75 -14.76 39.15
N LEU A 758 13.58 -15.80 39.17
CA LEU A 758 13.29 -17.10 39.78
C LEU A 758 14.05 -17.18 41.10
N ALA A 759 13.43 -17.69 42.16
CA ALA A 759 14.06 -17.85 43.48
C ALA A 759 14.09 -19.34 43.84
N ASP A 760 15.27 -19.92 43.99
CA ASP A 760 15.44 -21.34 44.37
C ASP A 760 15.93 -21.43 45.82
N GLY A 761 15.23 -22.20 46.65
CA GLY A 761 15.58 -22.38 48.06
C GLY A 761 16.86 -23.20 48.25
N ASP A 762 17.78 -22.71 49.08
CA ASP A 762 19.05 -23.38 49.43
C ASP A 762 18.88 -24.23 50.71
N GLY A 763 19.06 -25.55 50.62
CA GLY A 763 19.11 -26.47 51.77
C GLY A 763 18.83 -27.96 51.46
N PRO A 764 19.10 -28.88 52.42
CA PRO A 764 18.95 -30.32 52.21
C PRO A 764 17.50 -30.72 51.96
N LYS A 765 17.25 -31.48 50.89
CA LYS A 765 15.91 -31.87 50.42
C LYS A 765 15.07 -32.57 51.50
N GLU A 766 15.71 -33.30 52.43
CA GLU A 766 15.03 -34.02 53.50
C GLU A 766 14.54 -33.13 54.66
N VAL A 767 15.10 -31.93 54.84
CA VAL A 767 14.73 -30.99 55.92
C VAL A 767 13.94 -29.79 55.37
N ASN A 768 14.20 -29.41 54.11
CA ASN A 768 13.76 -28.14 53.54
C ASN A 768 12.76 -28.25 52.37
N GLY A 769 12.26 -29.45 52.08
CA GLY A 769 10.93 -29.58 51.50
C GLY A 769 10.79 -29.44 49.99
N TYR A 770 11.15 -30.50 49.29
CA TYR A 770 10.36 -30.97 48.14
C TYR A 770 9.26 -31.92 48.63
N PHE A 771 8.48 -31.51 49.65
CA PHE A 771 7.30 -32.28 50.08
C PHE A 771 6.05 -31.72 49.41
N LEU A 772 5.18 -32.62 48.97
CA LEU A 772 3.89 -32.25 48.42
C LEU A 772 2.97 -31.84 49.58
N LEU A 773 2.36 -30.68 49.49
CA LEU A 773 1.23 -30.25 50.30
C LEU A 773 0.01 -31.04 49.86
N LYS A 774 -0.68 -31.66 50.81
CA LYS A 774 -2.01 -32.22 50.56
C LYS A 774 -3.02 -31.09 50.49
N THR A 775 -3.38 -30.68 49.28
CA THR A 775 -4.43 -29.68 49.05
C THR A 775 -5.76 -30.39 48.72
N PRO A 776 -6.91 -29.69 48.82
CA PRO A 776 -8.21 -30.24 48.41
C PRO A 776 -8.26 -30.70 46.95
N ASP A 777 -7.41 -30.13 46.08
CA ASP A 777 -7.35 -30.42 44.65
C ASP A 777 -6.25 -31.43 44.28
N GLY A 778 -5.47 -31.92 45.26
CA GLY A 778 -4.41 -32.93 45.08
C GLY A 778 -3.10 -32.58 45.79
N ASP A 779 -2.10 -33.45 45.62
CA ASP A 779 -0.75 -33.25 46.12
C ASP A 779 -0.03 -32.18 45.26
N ALA A 780 0.35 -31.04 45.87
CA ALA A 780 0.98 -29.90 45.17
C ALA A 780 2.35 -29.55 45.77
N PRO A 781 3.35 -29.14 44.97
CA PRO A 781 4.65 -28.72 45.51
C PRO A 781 4.50 -27.48 46.42
N ASN A 782 5.30 -27.43 47.49
CA ASN A 782 5.30 -26.30 48.41
C ASN A 782 5.68 -24.99 47.70
N PRO A 783 4.78 -24.00 47.58
CA PRO A 783 5.03 -22.77 46.83
C PRO A 783 6.06 -21.85 47.50
N LEU A 784 6.45 -22.09 48.76
CA LEU A 784 7.51 -21.35 49.42
C LEU A 784 8.91 -21.74 48.94
N TRP A 785 9.09 -22.82 48.19
CA TRP A 785 10.43 -23.33 47.84
C TRP A 785 10.91 -22.98 46.41
N GLN A 786 10.01 -22.54 45.52
CA GLN A 786 10.31 -22.21 44.11
C GLN A 786 9.53 -21.00 43.58
#